data_AF-A0A2D7NJQ5-F1
#
_entry.id   AF-A0A2D7NJQ5-F1
#
_cell.length_a   1.000
_cell.length_b   1.000
_cell.length_c   1.000
_cell.angle_alpha   90.00
_cell.angle_beta   90.00
_cell.angle_gamma   90.00
#
_symmetry.space_group_name_H-M   'P 1'
#
loop_
_entity.id
_entity.type
_entity.pdbx_description
1 polymer ?
#
loop_
_entity_poly.entity_id
_entity_poly.type
_entity_poly.pdbx_seq_one_letter_code
_entity_poly.pdbx_strand_id
1 'polypeptide(L)'
;MAVMRVLLHVLILLLLSFAFSTSTTIGSPAQDSESTTVTTVPATIQDPGNLEFSKRAWPQKLGIRSAFFARQWPAVDTVVLVPDVATWLDEITKWNMKVGRWPVLIEDDYYTHLFVRRFAPSTIIRRPSIGTLLPDDPVQLEALVRRKRITAWAGEDAASSGKTMNDLFRESKWPPPGIVATSFGDPAWPAALTLAIARGQLLRTFDTEFSDIGASVDTSNTTLLRTKVEKMFKESGWSWGKLGDQLQTFTLCRDFSVRARPLLPGSARINLQGVELNSPDPPIALTDFIGRDSELNRFAVCGWIFGDQVRCIYMAMCSVFIDRSSVALFNAYESRSGAEAYRITPAAQELKRAGFEVTSQTIERNASLQGWRRLVLGGLDSDVLFMNTSGQSARMELAGGDIGHTSDIPSLHQPLALQLIHSFSLQSPASPWTIGARWLDRGVYAYVGSCNEPFLAAFKSPLQVVKWIANYAPFLVASRQYQGPMSKPWRVVTIGDPLMLIERPGVNPVKRVVQGRPLQEGESDLRRDVLRQLRSDQGADAEVYRDLILLNQDDLAISLWERDRELAGSAEAEAILPLLFQRRQFANLVQAYRMIDEPTLNAKNLLWTSSLPRLSELNSVIDLEMLEGALREHLMSNDLDILIPHIRRLKGDQAVRPAVLAALELATTDLDQKRLRNLLAKKSSKNR
;
A
#
# COMPACT_ATOMS: atom_id res chain seq x y z
N MET A 1 -33.43 -29.76 -17.58
CA MET A 1 -31.98 -29.59 -17.38
C MET A 1 -31.21 -29.30 -18.68
N ALA A 2 -31.32 -30.12 -19.74
CA ALA A 2 -30.60 -29.87 -21.01
C ALA A 2 -30.93 -28.52 -21.67
N VAL A 3 -32.22 -28.14 -21.75
CA VAL A 3 -32.66 -26.85 -22.32
C VAL A 3 -32.15 -25.64 -21.51
N MET A 4 -32.06 -25.79 -20.19
CA MET A 4 -31.54 -24.75 -19.30
C MET A 4 -30.02 -24.59 -19.44
N ARG A 5 -29.29 -25.69 -19.67
CA ARG A 5 -27.85 -25.66 -20.01
C ARG A 5 -27.62 -24.96 -21.34
N VAL A 6 -28.42 -25.21 -22.36
CA VAL A 6 -28.31 -24.54 -23.67
C VAL A 6 -28.59 -23.04 -23.58
N LEU A 7 -29.67 -22.63 -22.88
CA LEU A 7 -30.00 -21.22 -22.67
C LEU A 7 -28.91 -20.47 -21.88
N LEU A 8 -28.32 -21.12 -20.87
CA LEU A 8 -27.22 -20.54 -20.10
C LEU A 8 -25.92 -20.47 -20.92
N HIS A 9 -25.66 -21.46 -21.77
CA HIS A 9 -24.51 -21.44 -22.69
C HIS A 9 -24.65 -20.30 -23.72
N VAL A 10 -25.86 -20.08 -24.24
CA VAL A 10 -26.17 -18.93 -25.11
C VAL A 10 -26.04 -17.60 -24.36
N LEU A 11 -26.48 -17.52 -23.09
CA LEU A 11 -26.32 -16.33 -22.26
C LEU A 11 -24.84 -16.03 -21.98
N ILE A 12 -24.02 -17.04 -21.71
CA ILE A 12 -22.57 -16.89 -21.52
C ILE A 12 -21.92 -16.44 -22.83
N LEU A 13 -22.27 -17.02 -23.98
CA LEU A 13 -21.76 -16.57 -25.28
C LEU A 13 -22.20 -15.13 -25.61
N LEU A 14 -23.40 -14.71 -25.20
CA LEU A 14 -23.88 -13.33 -25.34
C LEU A 14 -23.17 -12.36 -24.39
N LEU A 15 -22.93 -12.76 -23.14
CA LEU A 15 -22.13 -12.00 -22.18
C LEU A 15 -20.67 -11.90 -22.64
N LEU A 16 -20.09 -12.97 -23.19
CA LEU A 16 -18.78 -12.98 -23.86
C LEU A 16 -18.77 -12.15 -25.16
N SER A 17 -19.91 -11.87 -25.77
CA SER A 17 -19.98 -10.96 -26.92
C SER A 17 -20.08 -9.51 -26.45
N PHE A 18 -20.89 -9.21 -25.42
CA PHE A 18 -21.06 -7.86 -24.87
C PHE A 18 -19.87 -7.37 -24.06
N ALA A 19 -19.27 -8.22 -23.21
CA ALA A 19 -18.12 -7.87 -22.38
C ALA A 19 -16.85 -7.59 -23.19
N PHE A 20 -16.76 -8.13 -24.43
CA PHE A 20 -15.57 -8.05 -25.26
C PHE A 20 -15.71 -7.17 -26.51
N SER A 21 -16.92 -6.64 -26.80
CA SER A 21 -17.16 -5.79 -27.99
C SER A 21 -16.91 -4.29 -27.77
N THR A 22 -16.53 -3.83 -26.58
CA THR A 22 -16.41 -2.38 -26.29
C THR A 22 -15.05 -1.75 -26.61
N SER A 23 -14.15 -2.45 -27.29
CA SER A 23 -12.86 -1.86 -27.67
C SER A 23 -12.28 -2.46 -28.95
N THR A 24 -12.60 -1.88 -30.12
CA THR A 24 -11.65 -1.68 -31.25
C THR A 24 -12.37 -1.13 -32.49
N THR A 25 -12.14 0.14 -32.81
CA THR A 25 -12.12 0.61 -34.20
C THR A 25 -10.70 1.10 -34.46
N ILE A 26 -9.86 0.22 -35.01
CA ILE A 26 -8.50 0.56 -35.44
C ILE A 26 -8.54 0.74 -36.96
N GLY A 27 -8.41 1.97 -37.41
CA GLY A 27 -8.07 2.27 -38.80
C GLY A 27 -6.57 2.11 -39.00
N SER A 28 -6.16 1.35 -40.01
CA SER A 28 -4.77 1.23 -40.45
C SER A 28 -4.24 2.57 -41.00
N PRO A 29 -3.02 2.98 -40.65
CA PRO A 29 -2.21 3.81 -41.52
C PRO A 29 -1.11 2.99 -42.22
N ALA A 30 -0.82 3.40 -43.45
CA ALA A 30 0.13 2.83 -44.37
C ALA A 30 1.57 2.84 -43.84
N GLN A 31 2.34 1.86 -44.28
CA GLN A 31 3.78 1.74 -44.08
C GLN A 31 4.51 2.79 -44.92
N ASP A 32 5.38 3.57 -44.28
CA ASP A 32 6.57 4.12 -44.94
C ASP A 32 7.78 3.85 -44.03
N SER A 33 8.77 3.19 -44.63
CA SER A 33 10.01 2.74 -44.01
C SER A 33 11.13 3.71 -44.33
N GLU A 34 11.67 4.40 -43.32
CA GLU A 34 13.03 4.96 -43.40
C GLU A 34 13.76 4.75 -42.07
N SER A 35 14.88 4.04 -42.14
CA SER A 35 15.82 3.86 -41.04
C SER A 35 16.64 5.15 -40.86
N THR A 36 16.57 5.75 -39.67
CA THR A 36 17.53 6.79 -39.27
C THR A 36 18.09 6.44 -37.89
N THR A 37 19.34 6.00 -37.86
CA THR A 37 20.19 5.97 -36.67
C THR A 37 20.39 7.40 -36.18
N VAL A 38 19.76 7.75 -35.06
CA VAL A 38 19.91 9.06 -34.41
C VAL A 38 20.23 8.86 -32.94
N THR A 39 21.49 9.09 -32.61
CA THR A 39 22.03 9.31 -31.27
C THR A 39 21.49 10.66 -30.76
N THR A 40 20.53 10.67 -29.83
CA THR A 40 20.13 11.92 -29.15
C THR A 40 19.89 11.72 -27.66
N VAL A 41 20.71 12.42 -26.88
CA VAL A 41 20.47 12.80 -25.48
C VAL A 41 19.12 13.56 -25.38
N PRO A 42 18.34 13.43 -24.30
CA PRO A 42 16.95 13.93 -24.25
C PRO A 42 16.83 15.44 -24.47
N ALA A 43 15.69 15.87 -25.01
CA ALA A 43 15.28 17.27 -25.05
C ALA A 43 15.36 17.90 -23.64
N THR A 44 15.79 19.15 -23.57
CA THR A 44 15.98 19.87 -22.31
C THR A 44 14.68 19.90 -21.51
N ILE A 45 14.66 19.30 -20.32
CA ILE A 45 13.53 19.42 -19.37
C ILE A 45 13.57 20.85 -18.82
N GLN A 46 12.84 21.77 -19.44
CA GLN A 46 12.77 23.16 -18.96
C GLN A 46 12.01 23.20 -17.63
N ASP A 47 12.61 23.84 -16.62
CA ASP A 47 11.92 24.25 -15.38
C ASP A 47 10.67 25.05 -15.77
N PRO A 48 9.48 24.85 -15.15
CA PRO A 48 8.32 25.72 -15.34
C PRO A 48 8.64 27.16 -14.88
N GLY A 49 9.40 27.90 -15.69
CA GLY A 49 10.02 29.19 -15.42
C GLY A 49 9.03 30.36 -15.46
N ASN A 50 7.94 30.25 -14.69
CA ASN A 50 6.96 31.32 -14.54
C ASN A 50 7.19 32.07 -13.21
N LEU A 51 7.09 33.40 -13.20
CA LEU A 51 7.15 34.27 -12.00
C LEU A 51 6.14 33.84 -10.90
N GLU A 52 5.06 33.18 -11.30
CA GLU A 52 4.08 32.53 -10.42
C GLU A 52 4.65 31.32 -9.67
N PHE A 53 5.54 30.54 -10.29
CA PHE A 53 6.15 29.35 -9.71
C PHE A 53 7.15 29.71 -8.60
N SER A 54 7.94 30.77 -8.79
CA SER A 54 8.94 31.22 -7.81
C SER A 54 8.30 31.70 -6.49
N LYS A 55 7.06 32.20 -6.53
CA LYS A 55 6.28 32.63 -5.35
C LYS A 55 5.64 31.48 -4.57
N ARG A 56 5.58 30.26 -5.12
CA ARG A 56 4.99 29.10 -4.44
C ARG A 56 5.83 28.61 -3.26
N ALA A 57 5.16 28.00 -2.28
CA ALA A 57 5.84 27.36 -1.17
C ALA A 57 6.62 26.11 -1.66
N TRP A 58 7.71 25.77 -0.98
CA TRP A 58 8.57 24.65 -1.39
C TRP A 58 7.84 23.30 -1.57
N PRO A 59 6.81 22.92 -0.78
CA PRO A 59 6.13 21.64 -0.98
C PRO A 59 5.41 21.58 -2.33
N GLN A 60 4.85 22.72 -2.75
CA GLN A 60 4.14 22.84 -4.03
C GLN A 60 5.14 22.79 -5.18
N LYS A 61 6.28 23.49 -5.05
CA LYS A 61 7.36 23.43 -6.06
C LYS A 61 7.88 22.01 -6.26
N LEU A 62 8.13 21.28 -5.16
CA LEU A 62 8.56 19.88 -5.20
C LEU A 62 7.56 19.00 -5.94
N GLY A 63 6.28 19.11 -5.60
CA GLY A 63 5.26 18.27 -6.22
C GLY A 63 4.96 18.63 -7.67
N ILE A 64 5.00 19.91 -8.05
CA ILE A 64 4.89 20.34 -9.45
C ILE A 64 6.05 19.80 -10.29
N ARG A 65 7.29 19.84 -9.77
CA ARG A 65 8.45 19.23 -10.45
C ARG A 65 8.28 17.72 -10.63
N SER A 66 7.82 17.03 -9.59
CA SER A 66 7.54 15.59 -9.64
C SER A 66 6.45 15.25 -10.67
N ALA A 67 5.34 16.01 -10.67
CA ALA A 67 4.25 15.86 -11.63
C ALA A 67 4.71 16.14 -13.06
N PHE A 68 5.48 17.21 -13.26
CA PHE A 68 6.00 17.57 -14.57
C PHE A 68 6.84 16.45 -15.17
N PHE A 69 7.78 15.91 -14.40
CA PHE A 69 8.58 14.77 -14.83
C PHE A 69 7.74 13.54 -15.15
N ALA A 70 6.81 13.18 -14.25
CA ALA A 70 5.93 12.04 -14.44
C ALA A 70 5.08 12.14 -15.73
N ARG A 71 4.74 13.36 -16.15
CA ARG A 71 3.96 13.64 -17.36
C ARG A 71 4.78 13.65 -18.65
N GLN A 72 6.08 13.91 -18.57
CA GLN A 72 6.99 13.78 -19.71
C GLN A 72 7.22 12.30 -20.09
N TRP A 73 6.95 11.38 -19.17
CA TRP A 73 7.15 9.96 -19.37
C TRP A 73 5.80 9.22 -19.41
N PRO A 74 5.23 8.97 -20.61
CA PRO A 74 3.88 8.46 -20.74
C PRO A 74 3.72 7.11 -20.02
N ALA A 75 2.59 6.96 -19.32
CA ALA A 75 2.18 5.66 -18.78
C ALA A 75 1.51 4.87 -19.90
N VAL A 76 1.93 3.63 -20.14
CA VAL A 76 1.28 2.71 -21.08
C VAL A 76 0.16 2.00 -20.34
N ASP A 77 -1.00 1.85 -20.99
CA ASP A 77 -2.18 1.22 -20.41
C ASP A 77 -2.10 -0.31 -20.41
N THR A 78 -1.03 -0.85 -19.83
CA THR A 78 -0.74 -2.28 -19.79
C THR A 78 -0.14 -2.61 -18.45
N VAL A 79 -0.55 -3.73 -17.86
CA VAL A 79 0.17 -4.33 -16.71
C VAL A 79 0.94 -5.53 -17.21
N VAL A 80 2.19 -5.65 -16.79
CA VAL A 80 3.01 -6.84 -17.05
C VAL A 80 3.21 -7.61 -15.74
N LEU A 81 2.76 -8.86 -15.75
CA LEU A 81 2.92 -9.83 -14.68
C LEU A 81 4.12 -10.71 -14.96
N VAL A 82 5.00 -10.87 -13.97
CA VAL A 82 6.23 -11.66 -14.07
C VAL A 82 6.32 -12.65 -12.90
N PRO A 83 7.01 -13.79 -13.06
CA PRO A 83 7.06 -14.82 -12.02
C PRO A 83 8.13 -14.55 -10.95
N ASP A 84 9.15 -13.74 -11.25
CA ASP A 84 10.31 -13.57 -10.39
C ASP A 84 10.99 -12.19 -10.56
N VAL A 85 11.91 -11.89 -9.64
CA VAL A 85 12.61 -10.59 -9.57
C VAL A 85 13.60 -10.40 -10.72
N ALA A 86 14.16 -11.47 -11.26
CA ALA A 86 15.10 -11.39 -12.38
C ALA A 86 14.37 -10.93 -13.65
N THR A 87 13.21 -11.53 -13.90
CA THR A 87 12.28 -11.19 -14.98
C THR A 87 11.69 -9.80 -14.77
N TRP A 88 11.40 -9.42 -13.51
CA TRP A 88 11.00 -8.06 -13.15
C TRP A 88 12.09 -7.03 -13.50
N LEU A 89 13.36 -7.31 -13.16
CA LEU A 89 14.48 -6.43 -13.46
C LEU A 89 14.69 -6.29 -14.96
N ASP A 90 14.57 -7.38 -15.71
CA ASP A 90 14.58 -7.34 -17.18
C ASP A 90 13.46 -6.43 -17.74
N GLU A 91 12.23 -6.61 -17.27
CA GLU A 91 11.09 -5.85 -17.78
C GLU A 91 11.15 -4.35 -17.44
N ILE A 92 11.49 -3.98 -16.21
CA ILE A 92 11.56 -2.55 -15.82
C ILE A 92 12.63 -1.79 -16.62
N THR A 93 13.64 -2.50 -17.14
CA THR A 93 14.71 -1.89 -17.95
C THR A 93 14.28 -1.53 -19.35
N LYS A 94 13.12 -2.02 -19.79
CA LYS A 94 12.51 -1.67 -21.07
C LYS A 94 11.78 -0.33 -21.03
N TRP A 95 11.52 0.22 -19.83
CA TRP A 95 11.03 1.58 -19.70
C TRP A 95 12.01 2.55 -20.33
N ASN A 96 11.51 3.50 -21.11
CA ASN A 96 12.30 4.63 -21.63
C ASN A 96 11.36 5.75 -22.07
N MET A 97 11.86 6.99 -22.20
CA MET A 97 11.01 8.16 -22.48
C MET A 97 10.28 8.08 -23.83
N LYS A 98 10.75 7.28 -24.80
CA LYS A 98 10.13 7.14 -26.12
C LYS A 98 8.96 6.15 -26.11
N VAL A 99 9.15 4.99 -25.48
CA VAL A 99 8.15 3.92 -25.42
C VAL A 99 7.16 4.14 -24.28
N GLY A 100 7.59 4.84 -23.22
CA GLY A 100 6.82 5.02 -22.01
C GLY A 100 7.25 4.08 -20.89
N ARG A 101 6.37 3.92 -19.91
CA ARG A 101 6.54 3.07 -18.73
C ARG A 101 5.21 2.43 -18.38
N TRP A 102 5.23 1.23 -17.81
CA TRP A 102 4.03 0.47 -17.45
C TRP A 102 4.26 -0.23 -16.11
N PRO A 103 3.21 -0.49 -15.32
CA PRO A 103 3.34 -1.32 -14.13
C PRO A 103 3.93 -2.71 -14.44
N VAL A 104 4.90 -3.12 -13.63
CA VAL A 104 5.49 -4.46 -13.64
C VAL A 104 5.36 -5.03 -12.23
N LEU A 105 4.64 -6.14 -12.08
CA LEU A 105 4.38 -6.78 -10.79
C LEU A 105 4.87 -8.21 -10.82
N ILE A 106 5.45 -8.66 -9.69
CA ILE A 106 5.59 -10.10 -9.45
C ILE A 106 4.19 -10.62 -9.17
N GLU A 107 3.73 -11.59 -9.96
CA GLU A 107 2.39 -12.14 -9.86
C GLU A 107 2.21 -12.89 -8.54
N ASP A 108 1.19 -12.50 -7.77
CA ASP A 108 0.84 -13.10 -6.48
C ASP A 108 -0.68 -13.06 -6.28
N ASP A 109 -1.20 -13.90 -5.39
CA ASP A 109 -2.65 -14.03 -5.17
C ASP A 109 -3.28 -12.87 -4.37
N TYR A 110 -2.50 -11.88 -3.90
CA TYR A 110 -3.00 -10.80 -3.05
C TYR A 110 -2.74 -9.40 -3.62
N TYR A 111 -1.50 -8.94 -3.67
CA TYR A 111 -1.14 -7.56 -4.04
C TYR A 111 -1.39 -7.26 -5.52
N THR A 112 -1.14 -8.23 -6.39
CA THR A 112 -1.40 -8.13 -7.82
C THR A 112 -2.87 -7.82 -8.08
N HIS A 113 -3.79 -8.54 -7.43
CA HIS A 113 -5.22 -8.29 -7.53
C HIS A 113 -5.60 -6.86 -7.12
N LEU A 114 -5.11 -6.39 -5.97
CA LEU A 114 -5.39 -5.03 -5.49
C LEU A 114 -4.97 -4.01 -6.56
N PHE A 115 -3.71 -4.08 -7.02
CA PHE A 115 -3.17 -3.14 -7.99
C PHE A 115 -3.94 -3.16 -9.31
N VAL A 116 -4.08 -4.34 -9.93
CA VAL A 116 -4.68 -4.50 -11.26
C VAL A 116 -6.12 -4.02 -11.26
N ARG A 117 -6.89 -4.38 -10.22
CA ARG A 117 -8.27 -3.95 -10.06
C ARG A 117 -8.40 -2.44 -10.07
N ARG A 118 -7.54 -1.74 -9.31
CA ARG A 118 -7.58 -0.28 -9.22
C ARG A 118 -7.00 0.44 -10.43
N PHE A 119 -5.92 -0.09 -11.01
CA PHE A 119 -5.31 0.46 -12.21
C PHE A 119 -6.21 0.28 -13.44
N ALA A 120 -6.96 -0.84 -13.49
CA ALA A 120 -7.88 -1.21 -14.56
C ALA A 120 -7.23 -1.04 -15.96
N PRO A 121 -6.21 -1.85 -16.28
CA PRO A 121 -5.52 -1.75 -17.57
C PRO A 121 -6.39 -2.25 -18.72
N SER A 122 -6.20 -1.72 -19.93
CA SER A 122 -6.79 -2.32 -21.13
C SER A 122 -6.15 -3.67 -21.49
N THR A 123 -4.87 -3.87 -21.17
CA THR A 123 -4.12 -5.11 -21.48
C THR A 123 -3.37 -5.63 -20.26
N ILE A 124 -3.39 -6.95 -20.03
CA ILE A 124 -2.55 -7.62 -19.03
C ILE A 124 -1.71 -8.66 -19.77
N ILE A 125 -0.39 -8.55 -19.64
CA ILE A 125 0.57 -9.46 -20.26
C ILE A 125 1.23 -10.30 -19.17
N ARG A 126 1.21 -11.64 -19.32
CA ARG A 126 2.06 -12.54 -18.53
C ARG A 126 3.34 -12.82 -19.28
N ARG A 127 4.48 -12.67 -18.61
CA ARG A 127 5.79 -13.04 -19.16
C ARG A 127 6.29 -14.34 -18.53
N PRO A 128 6.91 -15.23 -19.31
CA PRO A 128 7.61 -16.36 -18.75
C PRO A 128 8.89 -15.90 -18.06
N SER A 129 9.42 -16.74 -17.16
CA SER A 129 10.71 -16.48 -16.53
C SER A 129 11.81 -16.42 -17.60
N ILE A 130 12.75 -15.49 -17.43
CA ILE A 130 13.96 -15.43 -18.28
C ILE A 130 14.99 -16.53 -17.94
N GLY A 131 14.72 -17.36 -16.92
CA GLY A 131 15.57 -18.48 -16.50
C GLY A 131 16.95 -18.08 -15.97
N THR A 132 17.21 -16.79 -15.83
CA THR A 132 18.50 -16.24 -15.39
C THR A 132 18.42 -15.87 -13.92
N LEU A 133 19.36 -16.37 -13.12
CA LEU A 133 19.46 -15.99 -11.71
C LEU A 133 20.16 -14.63 -11.57
N LEU A 134 19.72 -13.85 -10.59
CA LEU A 134 20.44 -12.65 -10.19
C LEU A 134 21.74 -13.02 -9.46
N PRO A 135 22.77 -12.16 -9.50
CA PRO A 135 23.96 -12.36 -8.68
C PRO A 135 23.61 -12.41 -7.19
N ASP A 136 24.09 -13.44 -6.48
CA ASP A 136 23.92 -13.56 -5.03
C ASP A 136 24.78 -12.55 -4.26
N ASP A 137 25.92 -12.13 -4.83
CA ASP A 137 26.79 -11.12 -4.24
C ASP A 137 26.18 -9.71 -4.37
N PRO A 138 25.89 -9.01 -3.24
CA PRO A 138 25.26 -7.70 -3.26
C PRO A 138 26.04 -6.64 -4.07
N VAL A 139 27.37 -6.76 -4.15
CA VAL A 139 28.22 -5.82 -4.91
C VAL A 139 28.03 -6.03 -6.42
N GLN A 140 28.01 -7.28 -6.88
CA GLN A 140 27.70 -7.61 -8.27
C GLN A 140 26.27 -7.22 -8.65
N LEU A 141 25.31 -7.47 -7.76
CA LEU A 141 23.92 -7.06 -7.96
C LEU A 141 23.80 -5.53 -8.06
N GLU A 142 24.48 -4.78 -7.19
CA GLU A 142 24.53 -3.32 -7.28
C GLU A 142 25.03 -2.85 -8.65
N ALA A 143 26.15 -3.41 -9.12
CA ALA A 143 26.75 -3.04 -10.40
C ALA A 143 25.80 -3.32 -11.58
N LEU A 144 25.11 -4.47 -11.54
CA LEU A 144 24.08 -4.82 -12.53
C LEU A 144 22.92 -3.82 -12.50
N VAL A 145 22.35 -3.56 -11.32
CA VAL A 145 21.20 -2.66 -11.14
C VAL A 145 21.54 -1.23 -11.58
N ARG A 146 22.75 -0.72 -11.26
CA ARG A 146 23.17 0.62 -11.70
C ARG A 146 23.26 0.74 -13.22
N ARG A 147 23.76 -0.28 -13.91
CA ARG A 147 23.84 -0.33 -15.37
C ARG A 147 22.45 -0.39 -16.01
N LYS A 148 21.60 -1.28 -15.48
CA LYS A 148 20.19 -1.43 -15.88
C LYS A 148 19.39 -0.15 -15.70
N ARG A 149 19.64 0.62 -14.63
CA ARG A 149 19.06 1.96 -14.42
C ARG A 149 19.46 2.95 -15.51
N ILE A 150 20.74 2.99 -15.91
CA ILE A 150 21.20 3.87 -16.99
C ILE A 150 20.52 3.49 -18.31
N THR A 151 20.41 2.18 -18.57
CA THR A 151 19.73 1.65 -19.76
C THR A 151 18.28 2.13 -19.83
N ALA A 152 17.53 2.04 -18.73
CA ALA A 152 16.15 2.51 -18.67
C ALA A 152 16.03 4.04 -18.88
N TRP A 153 17.04 4.81 -18.48
CA TRP A 153 16.99 6.27 -18.58
C TRP A 153 17.44 6.81 -19.95
N ALA A 154 18.52 6.24 -20.50
CA ALA A 154 19.24 6.80 -21.64
C ALA A 154 19.59 5.77 -22.74
N GLY A 155 19.15 4.52 -22.60
CA GLY A 155 19.43 3.44 -23.54
C GLY A 155 20.78 2.75 -23.30
N GLU A 156 21.00 1.65 -24.04
CA GLU A 156 22.18 0.77 -23.90
C GLU A 156 23.50 1.48 -24.26
N ASP A 157 23.47 2.40 -25.24
CA ASP A 157 24.65 3.16 -25.66
C ASP A 157 25.23 4.00 -24.51
N ALA A 158 24.35 4.63 -23.72
CA ALA A 158 24.76 5.43 -22.57
C ALA A 158 25.27 4.56 -21.40
N ALA A 159 24.71 3.37 -21.24
CA ALA A 159 25.18 2.41 -20.24
C ALA A 159 26.60 1.91 -20.56
N SER A 160 26.91 1.78 -21.85
CA SER A 160 28.22 1.34 -22.35
C SER A 160 29.27 2.47 -22.35
N SER A 161 28.86 3.74 -22.30
CA SER A 161 29.77 4.89 -22.39
C SER A 161 30.44 5.29 -21.06
N GLY A 162 30.24 4.52 -19.98
CA GLY A 162 30.78 4.81 -18.65
C GLY A 162 30.17 6.02 -17.94
N LYS A 163 29.10 6.62 -18.48
CA LYS A 163 28.42 7.75 -17.86
C LYS A 163 27.73 7.35 -16.57
N THR A 164 27.78 8.21 -15.56
CA THR A 164 26.97 8.02 -14.36
C THR A 164 25.58 8.63 -14.54
N MET A 165 24.60 8.18 -13.74
CA MET A 165 23.29 8.83 -13.69
C MET A 165 23.36 10.31 -13.30
N ASN A 166 24.40 10.73 -12.56
CA ASN A 166 24.56 12.13 -12.19
C ASN A 166 24.97 12.99 -13.40
N ASP A 167 25.81 12.43 -14.28
CA ASP A 167 26.22 13.08 -15.52
C ASP A 167 25.01 13.25 -16.43
N LEU A 168 24.21 12.19 -16.58
CA LEU A 168 22.97 12.23 -17.36
C LEU A 168 21.98 13.27 -16.84
N PHE A 169 21.80 13.38 -15.52
CA PHE A 169 20.95 14.41 -14.92
C PHE A 169 21.47 15.83 -15.15
N ARG A 170 22.79 16.05 -15.13
CA ARG A 170 23.38 17.38 -15.42
C ARG A 170 23.24 17.74 -16.91
N GLU A 171 23.52 16.79 -17.79
CA GLU A 171 23.34 16.96 -19.24
C GLU A 171 21.89 17.31 -19.59
N SER A 172 20.91 16.63 -18.97
CA SER A 172 19.49 16.90 -19.16
C SER A 172 18.96 18.10 -18.37
N LYS A 173 19.81 18.78 -17.59
CA LYS A 173 19.45 19.87 -16.65
C LYS A 173 18.31 19.46 -15.71
N TRP A 174 18.28 18.19 -15.30
CA TRP A 174 17.30 17.65 -14.38
C TRP A 174 17.86 17.67 -12.95
N PRO A 175 17.44 18.61 -12.08
CA PRO A 175 17.76 18.50 -10.67
C PRO A 175 16.93 17.36 -10.06
N PRO A 176 17.55 16.30 -9.52
CA PRO A 176 16.81 15.23 -8.87
C PRO A 176 16.05 15.79 -7.65
N PRO A 177 14.81 15.34 -7.39
CA PRO A 177 14.01 15.81 -6.25
C PRO A 177 14.44 15.20 -4.90
N GLY A 178 15.31 14.19 -4.94
CA GLY A 178 15.84 13.54 -3.74
C GLY A 178 16.68 12.30 -4.01
N ILE A 179 16.91 11.56 -2.94
CA ILE A 179 17.72 10.35 -2.90
C ILE A 179 16.82 9.18 -2.48
N VAL A 180 16.99 8.04 -3.14
CA VAL A 180 16.46 6.75 -2.70
C VAL A 180 17.66 5.88 -2.33
N ALA A 181 17.61 5.27 -1.16
CA ALA A 181 18.71 4.49 -0.61
C ALA A 181 18.25 3.08 -0.23
N THR A 182 19.11 2.09 -0.42
CA THR A 182 18.82 0.69 -0.13
C THR A 182 20.10 -0.09 0.20
N SER A 183 19.97 -1.30 0.72
CA SER A 183 21.04 -2.30 0.72
C SER A 183 20.69 -3.36 -0.32
N PHE A 184 21.64 -3.74 -1.17
CA PHE A 184 21.35 -4.74 -2.22
C PHE A 184 21.24 -6.17 -1.69
N GLY A 185 21.58 -6.41 -0.42
CA GLY A 185 21.24 -7.65 0.29
C GLY A 185 19.84 -7.65 0.90
N ASP A 186 19.09 -6.55 0.82
CA ASP A 186 17.76 -6.41 1.41
C ASP A 186 16.66 -6.56 0.34
N PRO A 187 15.56 -7.30 0.61
CA PRO A 187 14.49 -7.53 -0.36
C PRO A 187 13.78 -6.25 -0.86
N ALA A 188 13.95 -5.10 -0.22
CA ALA A 188 13.31 -3.85 -0.63
C ALA A 188 14.04 -3.09 -1.76
N TRP A 189 15.23 -3.53 -2.20
CA TRP A 189 15.97 -2.86 -3.28
C TRP A 189 15.19 -2.67 -4.60
N PRO A 190 14.25 -3.55 -5.01
CA PRO A 190 13.45 -3.34 -6.23
C PRO A 190 12.57 -2.08 -6.15
N ALA A 191 12.02 -1.76 -4.97
CA ALA A 191 11.31 -0.50 -4.77
C ALA A 191 12.25 0.70 -4.93
N ALA A 192 13.48 0.57 -4.44
CA ALA A 192 14.49 1.62 -4.55
C ALA A 192 14.79 1.97 -6.01
N LEU A 193 14.99 0.93 -6.83
CA LEU A 193 15.23 1.07 -8.27
C LEU A 193 14.02 1.67 -8.98
N THR A 194 12.82 1.16 -8.69
CA THR A 194 11.56 1.67 -9.26
C THR A 194 11.43 3.17 -9.05
N LEU A 195 11.54 3.63 -7.80
CA LEU A 195 11.41 5.05 -7.48
C LEU A 195 12.53 5.88 -8.09
N ALA A 196 13.77 5.38 -8.07
CA ALA A 196 14.91 6.08 -8.66
C ALA A 196 14.74 6.31 -10.18
N ILE A 197 14.17 5.35 -10.91
CA ILE A 197 13.84 5.49 -12.33
C ILE A 197 12.62 6.39 -12.49
N ALA A 198 11.48 6.02 -11.90
CA ALA A 198 10.18 6.65 -12.14
C ALA A 198 10.05 8.09 -11.63
N ARG A 199 10.86 8.49 -10.65
CA ARG A 199 10.88 9.85 -10.08
C ARG A 199 12.14 10.66 -10.47
N GLY A 200 13.06 10.05 -11.21
CA GLY A 200 14.36 10.66 -11.52
C GLY A 200 15.16 11.03 -10.26
N GLN A 201 15.17 10.14 -9.26
CA GLN A 201 15.90 10.33 -8.00
C GLN A 201 17.29 9.68 -8.06
N LEU A 202 18.20 10.11 -7.20
CA LEU A 202 19.52 9.46 -7.07
C LEU A 202 19.39 8.12 -6.31
N LEU A 203 19.96 7.04 -6.83
CA LEU A 203 20.07 5.75 -6.13
C LEU A 203 21.41 5.64 -5.38
N ARG A 204 21.35 5.36 -4.07
CA ARG A 204 22.52 5.23 -3.19
C ARG A 204 22.48 3.93 -2.37
N THR A 205 23.65 3.41 -2.06
CA THR A 205 23.80 2.21 -1.23
C THR A 205 23.91 2.61 0.23
N PHE A 206 23.20 1.89 1.10
CA PHE A 206 23.08 2.18 2.52
C PHE A 206 23.27 0.89 3.32
N ASP A 207 24.51 0.37 3.38
CA ASP A 207 24.83 -0.84 4.14
C ASP A 207 25.27 -0.56 5.59
N THR A 208 24.59 -1.19 6.52
CA THR A 208 24.71 -0.96 7.96
C THR A 208 23.96 -2.09 8.65
N GLU A 209 24.51 -2.63 9.72
CA GLU A 209 23.87 -3.63 10.56
C GLU A 209 22.80 -2.95 11.43
N PHE A 210 21.58 -3.51 11.45
CA PHE A 210 20.44 -2.92 12.15
C PHE A 210 19.71 -3.89 13.06
N SER A 211 19.06 -3.29 14.06
CA SER A 211 18.02 -3.95 14.85
C SER A 211 16.72 -4.13 14.07
N ASP A 212 15.89 -5.05 14.55
CA ASP A 212 14.54 -5.35 14.03
C ASP A 212 13.68 -4.10 13.75
N ILE A 213 12.75 -4.22 12.82
CA ILE A 213 11.84 -3.19 12.32
C ILE A 213 11.04 -2.53 13.46
N GLY A 214 10.62 -3.35 14.42
CA GLY A 214 9.90 -2.91 15.62
C GLY A 214 10.78 -2.29 16.71
N ALA A 215 12.11 -2.34 16.58
CA ALA A 215 13.05 -1.94 17.63
C ALA A 215 13.22 -0.41 17.74
N SER A 216 14.09 -0.01 18.68
CA SER A 216 14.60 1.36 18.78
C SER A 216 16.11 1.33 18.66
N VAL A 217 16.65 2.24 17.85
CA VAL A 217 18.11 2.41 17.75
C VAL A 217 18.61 3.34 18.86
N ASP A 218 19.75 3.01 19.45
CA ASP A 218 20.40 3.83 20.50
C ASP A 218 20.96 5.15 19.95
N THR A 219 21.49 6.00 20.84
CA THR A 219 22.04 7.32 20.51
C THR A 219 23.19 7.26 19.51
N SER A 220 24.15 6.36 19.70
CA SER A 220 25.36 6.23 18.86
C SER A 220 24.98 5.85 17.43
N ASN A 221 24.17 4.81 17.29
CA ASN A 221 23.71 4.31 16.00
C ASN A 221 22.76 5.31 15.33
N THR A 222 21.89 5.97 16.08
CA THR A 222 21.05 7.07 15.56
C THR A 222 21.89 8.21 14.97
N THR A 223 23.00 8.57 15.62
CA THR A 223 23.90 9.63 15.14
C THR A 223 24.67 9.18 13.89
N LEU A 224 25.19 7.95 13.88
CA LEU A 224 25.87 7.36 12.72
C LEU A 224 24.95 7.35 11.48
N LEU A 225 23.70 6.95 11.67
CA LEU A 225 22.67 6.92 10.64
C LEU A 225 22.43 8.28 10.01
N ARG A 226 22.18 9.30 10.86
CA ARG A 226 21.96 10.68 10.42
C ARG A 226 23.17 11.19 9.63
N THR A 227 24.38 10.99 10.15
CA THR A 227 25.62 11.41 9.47
C THR A 227 25.80 10.71 8.12
N LYS A 228 25.44 9.43 8.01
CA LYS A 228 25.51 8.69 6.74
C LYS A 228 24.53 9.26 5.70
N VAL A 229 23.29 9.59 6.11
CA VAL A 229 22.31 10.25 5.23
C VAL A 229 22.83 11.63 4.81
N GLU A 230 23.29 12.44 5.76
CA GLU A 230 23.85 13.77 5.48
C GLU A 230 25.02 13.70 4.48
N LYS A 231 25.93 12.72 4.64
CA LYS A 231 27.03 12.47 3.71
C LYS A 231 26.54 12.19 2.28
N MET A 232 25.46 11.42 2.10
CA MET A 232 24.89 11.15 0.77
C MET A 232 24.39 12.41 0.07
N PHE A 233 23.77 13.33 0.82
CA PHE A 233 23.34 14.62 0.28
C PHE A 233 24.54 15.48 -0.07
N LYS A 234 25.56 15.54 0.80
CA LYS A 234 26.80 16.27 0.57
C LYS A 234 27.55 15.80 -0.67
N GLU A 235 27.65 14.49 -0.89
CA GLU A 235 28.35 13.88 -2.02
C GLU A 235 27.55 13.88 -3.33
N SER A 236 26.28 14.29 -3.29
CA SER A 236 25.42 14.31 -4.48
C SER A 236 25.87 15.35 -5.53
N GLY A 237 26.49 16.44 -5.08
CA GLY A 237 26.84 17.59 -5.91
C GLY A 237 25.65 18.45 -6.36
N TRP A 238 24.48 18.30 -5.72
CA TRP A 238 23.29 19.15 -5.92
C TRP A 238 23.05 20.02 -4.69
N SER A 239 22.26 21.11 -4.82
CA SER A 239 21.97 21.95 -3.66
C SER A 239 21.12 21.22 -2.62
N TRP A 240 21.51 21.38 -1.36
CA TRP A 240 20.89 20.79 -0.17
C TRP A 240 21.24 21.63 1.07
N GLY A 241 20.63 21.30 2.20
CA GLY A 241 20.88 21.93 3.50
C GLY A 241 19.62 22.55 4.11
N LYS A 242 18.63 22.88 3.30
CA LYS A 242 17.31 23.33 3.76
C LYS A 242 16.17 22.84 2.87
N LEU A 243 14.98 22.78 3.46
CA LEU A 243 13.76 22.59 2.69
C LEU A 243 13.57 23.74 1.68
N GLY A 244 13.54 23.40 0.41
CA GLY A 244 13.44 24.35 -0.71
C GLY A 244 14.58 24.24 -1.71
N ASP A 245 15.64 23.53 -1.36
CA ASP A 245 16.76 23.24 -2.26
C ASP A 245 16.40 22.19 -3.32
N GLN A 246 17.36 21.77 -4.16
CA GLN A 246 17.11 20.82 -5.24
C GLN A 246 16.75 19.43 -4.70
N LEU A 247 17.52 18.94 -3.72
CA LEU A 247 17.28 17.68 -3.02
C LEU A 247 16.48 17.92 -1.74
N GLN A 248 15.28 17.34 -1.65
CA GLN A 248 14.37 17.60 -0.53
C GLN A 248 13.76 16.33 0.06
N THR A 249 14.01 15.17 -0.55
CA THR A 249 13.43 13.89 -0.15
C THR A 249 14.50 12.82 0.01
N PHE A 250 14.25 11.93 0.97
CA PHE A 250 15.07 10.74 1.20
C PHE A 250 14.14 9.54 1.38
N THR A 251 14.18 8.56 0.49
CA THR A 251 13.42 7.31 0.68
C THR A 251 14.38 6.21 1.08
N LEU A 252 14.15 5.57 2.22
CA LEU A 252 14.89 4.38 2.61
C LEU A 252 14.08 3.15 2.21
N CYS A 253 14.61 2.31 1.33
CA CYS A 253 14.02 1.05 0.93
C CYS A 253 14.86 -0.09 1.52
N ARG A 254 14.54 -0.49 2.76
CA ARG A 254 15.11 -1.64 3.46
C ARG A 254 14.43 -1.85 4.81
N ASP A 255 14.63 -3.02 5.38
CA ASP A 255 14.30 -3.26 6.78
C ASP A 255 15.11 -2.32 7.68
N PHE A 256 14.40 -1.67 8.59
CA PHE A 256 14.92 -0.55 9.37
C PHE A 256 14.09 -0.34 10.63
N SER A 257 14.73 0.05 11.74
CA SER A 257 14.00 0.31 12.98
C SER A 257 13.13 1.57 12.87
N VAL A 258 11.89 1.48 13.35
CA VAL A 258 10.95 2.61 13.27
C VAL A 258 11.26 3.75 14.25
N ARG A 259 11.97 3.46 15.35
CA ARG A 259 12.22 4.40 16.47
C ARG A 259 13.69 4.71 16.67
N ALA A 260 13.95 5.93 17.11
CA ALA A 260 15.27 6.41 17.50
C ALA A 260 15.25 6.94 18.93
N ARG A 261 16.37 6.81 19.65
CA ARG A 261 16.57 7.39 20.98
C ARG A 261 17.82 8.29 21.01
N PRO A 262 17.83 9.40 20.24
CA PRO A 262 18.95 10.33 20.30
C PRO A 262 18.97 11.12 21.60
N LEU A 263 20.16 11.58 22.00
CA LEU A 263 20.29 12.61 23.01
C LEU A 263 19.99 13.97 22.36
N LEU A 264 18.88 14.61 22.76
CA LEU A 264 18.46 15.89 22.21
C LEU A 264 18.83 17.05 23.17
N PRO A 265 19.41 18.15 22.68
CA PRO A 265 19.57 19.36 23.49
C PRO A 265 18.20 19.94 23.85
N GLY A 266 18.11 20.67 24.97
CA GLY A 266 16.85 21.23 25.48
C GLY A 266 16.09 22.08 24.46
N SER A 267 16.81 22.82 23.60
CA SER A 267 16.23 23.63 22.52
C SER A 267 15.53 22.81 21.44
N ALA A 268 15.95 21.56 21.22
CA ALA A 268 15.38 20.65 20.23
C ALA A 268 14.27 19.75 20.80
N ARG A 269 14.06 19.75 22.12
CA ARG A 269 12.95 19.05 22.75
C ARG A 269 11.64 19.81 22.53
N ILE A 270 10.56 19.06 22.37
CA ILE A 270 9.21 19.64 22.37
C ILE A 270 8.88 20.04 23.80
N ASN A 271 8.60 21.33 24.00
CA ASN A 271 8.10 21.87 25.25
C ASN A 271 6.76 22.55 24.94
N LEU A 272 5.68 21.95 25.43
CA LEU A 272 4.35 22.53 25.40
C LEU A 272 4.01 22.99 26.81
N GLN A 273 3.67 24.26 26.96
CA GLN A 273 3.36 24.85 28.26
C GLN A 273 2.24 24.06 28.95
N GLY A 274 2.48 23.61 30.18
CA GLY A 274 1.51 22.86 30.98
C GLY A 274 1.37 21.37 30.64
N VAL A 275 2.27 20.80 29.82
CA VAL A 275 2.26 19.37 29.47
C VAL A 275 3.55 18.71 29.95
N GLU A 276 3.43 17.84 30.95
CA GLU A 276 4.54 16.98 31.38
C GLU A 276 4.69 15.78 30.44
N LEU A 277 5.94 15.49 30.05
CA LEU A 277 6.26 14.29 29.29
C LEU A 277 6.51 13.12 30.24
N ASN A 278 5.97 11.95 29.91
CA ASN A 278 6.19 10.70 30.67
C ASN A 278 7.66 10.25 30.74
N SER A 279 8.55 10.87 29.97
CA SER A 279 10.00 10.61 29.95
C SER A 279 10.73 11.84 29.40
N PRO A 280 11.94 12.17 29.91
CA PRO A 280 12.72 13.30 29.42
C PRO A 280 13.22 13.13 27.97
N ASP A 281 13.48 11.89 27.53
CA ASP A 281 13.96 11.56 26.18
C ASP A 281 13.15 10.40 25.57
N PRO A 282 11.87 10.66 25.23
CA PRO A 282 11.01 9.64 24.67
C PRO A 282 11.45 9.26 23.24
N PRO A 283 11.26 8.00 22.81
CA PRO A 283 11.60 7.58 21.45
C PRO A 283 10.89 8.45 20.41
N ILE A 284 11.64 8.90 19.41
CA ILE A 284 11.13 9.64 18.24
C ILE A 284 11.10 8.75 17.01
N ALA A 285 10.45 9.20 15.94
CA ALA A 285 10.44 8.48 14.68
C ALA A 285 11.79 8.63 13.98
N LEU A 286 12.39 7.51 13.56
CA LEU A 286 13.68 7.56 12.89
C LEU A 286 13.58 8.24 11.52
N THR A 287 12.46 8.07 10.82
CA THR A 287 12.15 8.81 9.57
C THR A 287 11.99 10.33 9.80
N ASP A 288 11.77 10.80 11.03
CA ASP A 288 11.77 12.24 11.30
C ASP A 288 13.16 12.79 11.59
N PHE A 289 14.05 11.93 12.09
CA PHE A 289 15.36 12.31 12.59
C PHE A 289 16.45 12.28 11.52
N ILE A 290 16.48 11.26 10.66
CA ILE A 290 17.59 11.05 9.71
C ILE A 290 17.66 12.10 8.59
N GLY A 291 16.58 12.84 8.34
CA GLY A 291 16.52 13.95 7.37
C GLY A 291 16.95 15.30 7.94
N ARG A 292 17.77 15.31 9.01
CA ARG A 292 18.21 16.49 9.74
C ARG A 292 19.73 16.58 9.84
N ASP A 293 20.25 17.80 9.80
CA ASP A 293 21.69 18.09 9.95
C ASP A 293 22.16 17.96 11.41
N SER A 294 23.42 18.30 11.68
CA SER A 294 24.00 18.22 13.02
C SER A 294 23.38 19.22 14.00
N GLU A 295 22.76 20.28 13.50
CA GLU A 295 22.02 21.29 14.28
C GLU A 295 20.53 20.93 14.42
N LEU A 296 20.11 19.77 13.89
CA LEU A 296 18.75 19.25 13.87
C LEU A 296 17.78 20.05 12.99
N ASN A 297 18.29 20.89 12.09
CA ASN A 297 17.51 21.53 11.04
C ASN A 297 17.11 20.48 10.00
N ARG A 298 15.86 20.53 9.54
CA ARG A 298 15.38 19.59 8.52
C ARG A 298 15.83 20.03 7.13
N PHE A 299 16.54 19.16 6.43
CA PHE A 299 16.87 19.34 5.01
C PHE A 299 16.10 18.39 4.09
N ALA A 300 15.58 17.27 4.62
CA ALA A 300 14.82 16.29 3.83
C ALA A 300 13.55 15.79 4.54
N VAL A 301 12.56 15.42 3.74
CA VAL A 301 11.42 14.62 4.18
C VAL A 301 11.69 13.16 3.87
N CYS A 302 11.64 12.30 4.89
CA CYS A 302 11.96 10.90 4.71
C CYS A 302 10.71 10.04 4.49
N GLY A 303 10.78 9.13 3.52
CA GLY A 303 9.88 8.00 3.36
C GLY A 303 10.60 6.69 3.66
N TRP A 304 9.84 5.62 3.87
CA TRP A 304 10.38 4.31 4.20
C TRP A 304 9.54 3.20 3.58
N ILE A 305 10.18 2.25 2.90
CA ILE A 305 9.58 1.07 2.28
C ILE A 305 10.37 -0.16 2.76
N PHE A 306 9.68 -1.22 3.15
CA PHE A 306 10.26 -2.43 3.74
C PHE A 306 9.33 -3.63 3.54
N GLY A 307 9.85 -4.83 3.82
CA GLY A 307 9.17 -6.11 3.62
C GLY A 307 9.75 -6.87 2.43
N ASP A 308 9.06 -7.94 2.02
CA ASP A 308 9.48 -8.75 0.88
C ASP A 308 9.45 -7.99 -0.46
N GLN A 309 10.00 -8.63 -1.50
CA GLN A 309 10.13 -8.06 -2.84
C GLN A 309 8.76 -7.77 -3.48
N VAL A 310 7.77 -8.65 -3.29
CA VAL A 310 6.42 -8.51 -3.87
C VAL A 310 5.75 -7.25 -3.33
N ARG A 311 5.70 -7.11 -2.00
CA ARG A 311 5.14 -5.94 -1.32
C ARG A 311 5.89 -4.67 -1.67
N CYS A 312 7.23 -4.70 -1.68
CA CYS A 312 8.03 -3.53 -2.00
C CYS A 312 7.78 -3.02 -3.44
N ILE A 313 7.75 -3.93 -4.41
CA ILE A 313 7.40 -3.61 -5.81
C ILE A 313 5.98 -3.06 -5.87
N TYR A 314 5.01 -3.73 -5.24
CA TYR A 314 3.62 -3.27 -5.16
C TYR A 314 3.53 -1.84 -4.62
N MET A 315 4.22 -1.52 -3.52
CA MET A 315 4.17 -0.18 -2.93
C MET A 315 4.73 0.90 -3.87
N ALA A 316 5.84 0.59 -4.55
CA ALA A 316 6.46 1.51 -5.51
C ALA A 316 5.58 1.70 -6.75
N MET A 317 5.04 0.62 -7.32
CA MET A 317 4.12 0.68 -8.45
C MET A 317 2.85 1.45 -8.10
N CYS A 318 2.28 1.23 -6.91
CA CYS A 318 1.14 1.99 -6.42
C CYS A 318 1.43 3.50 -6.37
N SER A 319 2.57 3.89 -5.80
CA SER A 319 2.97 5.30 -5.74
C SER A 319 3.07 5.95 -7.13
N VAL A 320 3.58 5.20 -8.11
CA VAL A 320 3.88 5.73 -9.45
C VAL A 320 2.66 5.77 -10.36
N PHE A 321 1.80 4.75 -10.33
CA PHE A 321 0.80 4.52 -11.38
C PHE A 321 -0.65 4.61 -10.93
N ILE A 322 -0.96 4.48 -9.64
CA ILE A 322 -2.35 4.52 -9.18
C ILE A 322 -2.82 5.98 -9.14
N ASP A 323 -3.85 6.27 -9.93
CA ASP A 323 -4.62 7.49 -9.80
C ASP A 323 -5.46 7.44 -8.53
N ARG A 324 -5.67 8.59 -7.89
CA ARG A 324 -6.35 8.68 -6.58
C ARG A 324 -7.50 9.67 -6.73
N SER A 325 -8.72 9.16 -6.81
CA SER A 325 -9.94 9.94 -7.06
C SER A 325 -11.01 9.77 -5.98
N SER A 326 -10.90 8.72 -5.16
CA SER A 326 -11.84 8.42 -4.08
C SER A 326 -11.19 8.58 -2.70
N VAL A 327 -11.92 9.22 -1.77
CA VAL A 327 -11.42 9.52 -0.42
C VAL A 327 -12.46 9.14 0.63
N ALA A 328 -12.04 8.35 1.61
CA ALA A 328 -12.79 8.07 2.82
C ALA A 328 -12.28 8.93 3.98
N LEU A 329 -13.21 9.43 4.81
CA LEU A 329 -12.89 10.13 6.05
C LEU A 329 -13.64 9.49 7.22
N PHE A 330 -12.95 9.17 8.30
CA PHE A 330 -13.52 8.57 9.50
C PHE A 330 -13.02 9.29 10.76
N ASN A 331 -13.93 9.77 11.61
CA ASN A 331 -13.57 10.53 12.81
C ASN A 331 -14.31 10.05 14.06
N ALA A 332 -13.54 9.59 15.05
CA ALA A 332 -14.02 9.19 16.37
C ALA A 332 -13.61 10.15 17.52
N TYR A 333 -13.06 11.35 17.24
CA TYR A 333 -12.43 12.25 18.23
C TYR A 333 -13.32 13.35 18.84
N GLU A 334 -14.61 13.44 18.53
CA GLU A 334 -15.37 14.71 18.59
C GLU A 334 -15.63 15.31 19.99
N SER A 335 -15.33 14.60 21.09
CA SER A 335 -15.59 15.08 22.47
C SER A 335 -14.35 15.52 23.27
N ARG A 336 -13.15 15.57 22.67
CA ARG A 336 -11.93 15.99 23.37
C ARG A 336 -11.62 17.48 23.15
N SER A 337 -11.25 18.20 24.21
CA SER A 337 -10.74 19.58 24.09
C SER A 337 -9.60 19.65 23.08
N GLY A 338 -9.66 20.62 22.15
CA GLY A 338 -8.69 20.78 21.06
C GLY A 338 -8.92 19.91 19.81
N ALA A 339 -9.94 19.04 19.79
CA ALA A 339 -10.27 18.20 18.63
C ALA A 339 -10.98 18.96 17.48
N GLU A 340 -11.44 20.19 17.72
CA GLU A 340 -12.20 20.99 16.76
C GLU A 340 -11.48 21.16 15.41
N ALA A 341 -10.17 21.42 15.46
CA ALA A 341 -9.34 21.59 14.28
C ALA A 341 -9.20 20.31 13.43
N TYR A 342 -9.53 19.15 14.01
CA TYR A 342 -9.39 17.81 13.41
C TYR A 342 -10.72 17.24 12.91
N ARG A 343 -11.80 18.02 12.97
CA ARG A 343 -13.06 17.65 12.31
C ARG A 343 -12.83 17.39 10.82
N ILE A 344 -13.45 16.33 10.33
CA ILE A 344 -13.31 15.90 8.93
C ILE A 344 -14.28 16.59 7.98
N THR A 345 -15.38 17.18 8.50
CA THR A 345 -16.41 17.82 7.67
C THR A 345 -15.87 18.92 6.76
N PRO A 346 -15.02 19.86 7.23
CA PRO A 346 -14.42 20.86 6.33
C PRO A 346 -13.52 20.22 5.26
N ALA A 347 -12.76 19.19 5.62
CA ALA A 347 -11.88 18.49 4.68
C ALA A 347 -12.69 17.78 3.57
N ALA A 348 -13.81 17.13 3.95
CA ALA A 348 -14.72 16.50 3.01
C ALA A 348 -15.33 17.51 2.02
N GLN A 349 -15.68 18.72 2.48
CA GLN A 349 -16.17 19.78 1.61
C GLN A 349 -15.11 20.26 0.61
N GLU A 350 -13.87 20.49 1.06
CA GLU A 350 -12.79 20.89 0.16
C GLU A 350 -12.44 19.81 -0.87
N LEU A 351 -12.44 18.53 -0.47
CA LEU A 351 -12.22 17.41 -1.39
C LEU A 351 -13.31 17.34 -2.47
N LYS A 352 -14.60 17.48 -2.08
CA LYS A 352 -15.70 17.53 -3.06
C LYS A 352 -15.56 18.68 -4.03
N ARG A 353 -15.20 19.88 -3.55
CA ARG A 353 -14.92 21.04 -4.43
C ARG A 353 -13.74 20.80 -5.37
N ALA A 354 -12.78 19.99 -4.95
CA ALA A 354 -11.63 19.61 -5.74
C ALA A 354 -11.89 18.43 -6.71
N GLY A 355 -13.13 17.91 -6.77
CA GLY A 355 -13.55 16.88 -7.73
C GLY A 355 -13.36 15.43 -7.25
N PHE A 356 -13.03 15.21 -5.98
CA PHE A 356 -12.91 13.85 -5.43
C PHE A 356 -14.28 13.25 -5.11
N GLU A 357 -14.38 11.93 -5.29
CA GLU A 357 -15.45 11.13 -4.70
C GLU A 357 -15.19 10.99 -3.20
N VAL A 358 -16.17 11.32 -2.36
CA VAL A 358 -15.96 11.43 -0.91
C VAL A 358 -17.02 10.69 -0.12
N THR A 359 -16.56 9.75 0.69
CA THR A 359 -17.34 9.07 1.73
C THR A 359 -16.86 9.53 3.11
N SER A 360 -17.76 9.89 4.03
CA SER A 360 -17.38 10.43 5.34
C SER A 360 -18.27 9.92 6.47
N GLN A 361 -17.66 9.49 7.60
CA GLN A 361 -18.34 9.05 8.83
C GLN A 361 -17.82 9.77 10.07
N THR A 362 -18.72 10.24 10.93
CA THR A 362 -18.46 10.98 12.18
C THR A 362 -19.20 10.36 13.37
N ILE A 363 -18.96 10.83 14.60
CA ILE A 363 -19.67 10.36 15.80
C ILE A 363 -21.19 10.51 15.62
N GLU A 364 -21.64 11.69 15.19
CA GLU A 364 -23.06 11.97 14.88
C GLU A 364 -23.63 11.05 13.80
N ARG A 365 -22.76 10.53 12.92
CA ARG A 365 -23.10 9.61 11.82
C ARG A 365 -22.64 8.17 12.08
N ASN A 366 -22.60 7.76 13.36
CA ASN A 366 -22.35 6.37 13.78
C ASN A 366 -20.89 5.88 13.58
N ALA A 367 -19.88 6.64 14.04
CA ALA A 367 -18.49 6.17 14.14
C ALA A 367 -18.23 5.14 15.27
N SER A 368 -19.22 4.28 15.56
CA SER A 368 -19.15 3.15 16.50
C SER A 368 -18.39 1.96 15.90
N LEU A 369 -18.11 0.91 16.68
CA LEU A 369 -17.52 -0.33 16.14
C LEU A 369 -18.45 -1.00 15.13
N GLN A 370 -19.76 -1.02 15.40
CA GLN A 370 -20.72 -1.58 14.46
C GLN A 370 -20.83 -0.74 13.19
N GLY A 371 -20.74 0.59 13.30
CA GLY A 371 -20.69 1.48 12.14
C GLY A 371 -19.43 1.27 11.29
N TRP A 372 -18.27 1.13 11.95
CA TRP A 372 -17.01 0.76 11.29
C TRP A 372 -17.12 -0.56 10.54
N ARG A 373 -17.56 -1.64 11.21
CA ARG A 373 -17.73 -2.97 10.62
C ARG A 373 -18.69 -2.98 9.43
N ARG A 374 -19.73 -2.14 9.46
CA ARG A 374 -20.65 -1.95 8.32
C ARG A 374 -20.02 -1.17 7.17
N LEU A 375 -19.24 -0.12 7.47
CA LEU A 375 -18.55 0.69 6.46
C LEU A 375 -17.59 -0.17 5.63
N VAL A 376 -16.85 -1.05 6.30
CA VAL A 376 -15.78 -1.85 5.68
C VAL A 376 -16.27 -3.23 5.18
N LEU A 377 -17.57 -3.47 5.22
CA LEU A 377 -18.14 -4.71 4.72
C LEU A 377 -17.90 -4.83 3.20
N GLY A 378 -17.27 -5.91 2.76
CA GLY A 378 -16.88 -6.09 1.36
C GLY A 378 -15.61 -5.32 0.95
N GLY A 379 -14.88 -4.76 1.92
CA GLY A 379 -13.66 -3.99 1.68
C GLY A 379 -13.90 -2.49 1.60
N LEU A 380 -12.82 -1.72 1.77
CA LEU A 380 -12.87 -0.25 1.73
C LEU A 380 -12.68 0.26 0.30
N ASP A 381 -13.68 0.96 -0.21
CA ASP A 381 -13.71 1.48 -1.58
C ASP A 381 -13.22 2.94 -1.62
N SER A 382 -11.96 3.15 -1.27
CA SER A 382 -11.32 4.47 -1.35
C SER A 382 -9.84 4.36 -1.66
N ASP A 383 -9.27 5.35 -2.35
CA ASP A 383 -7.84 5.43 -2.65
C ASP A 383 -7.04 6.05 -1.50
N VAL A 384 -7.70 6.92 -0.73
CA VAL A 384 -7.12 7.63 0.41
C VAL A 384 -8.07 7.54 1.60
N LEU A 385 -7.56 7.19 2.78
CA LEU A 385 -8.29 7.21 4.04
C LEU A 385 -7.66 8.23 5.00
N PHE A 386 -8.47 9.17 5.46
CA PHE A 386 -8.18 10.01 6.63
C PHE A 386 -8.93 9.46 7.83
N MET A 387 -8.21 8.92 8.80
CA MET A 387 -8.81 8.28 9.97
C MET A 387 -8.29 8.89 11.26
N ASN A 388 -9.21 9.31 12.13
CA ASN A 388 -8.90 9.85 13.45
C ASN A 388 -9.52 8.94 14.51
N THR A 389 -8.68 8.24 15.28
CA THR A 389 -9.08 7.41 16.44
C THR A 389 -8.04 7.52 17.55
N SER A 390 -8.42 7.38 18.82
CA SER A 390 -7.46 7.22 19.92
C SER A 390 -7.19 5.76 20.22
N GLY A 391 -6.18 5.46 21.04
CA GLY A 391 -5.95 4.10 21.50
C GLY A 391 -4.47 3.76 21.73
N GLN A 392 -4.15 2.51 21.49
CA GLN A 392 -2.83 1.93 21.66
C GLN A 392 -2.52 1.09 20.42
N SER A 393 -1.29 0.58 20.31
CA SER A 393 -0.85 -0.14 19.11
C SER A 393 -1.77 -1.29 18.67
N ALA A 394 -2.49 -1.95 19.58
CA ALA A 394 -3.38 -3.08 19.27
C ALA A 394 -4.89 -2.79 19.34
N ARG A 395 -5.31 -1.53 19.60
CA ARG A 395 -6.73 -1.19 19.78
C ARG A 395 -7.05 0.25 19.38
N MET A 396 -8.25 0.46 18.83
CA MET A 396 -8.83 1.76 18.52
C MET A 396 -10.05 2.04 19.37
N GLU A 397 -10.05 3.19 20.04
CA GLU A 397 -11.21 3.75 20.72
C GLU A 397 -12.09 4.44 19.68
N LEU A 398 -13.37 4.06 19.66
CA LEU A 398 -14.38 4.50 18.73
C LEU A 398 -15.51 5.25 19.46
N ALA A 399 -16.48 5.76 18.71
CA ALA A 399 -17.62 6.47 19.29
C ALA A 399 -18.40 5.57 20.28
N GLY A 400 -18.97 6.18 21.32
CA GLY A 400 -19.79 5.46 22.31
C GLY A 400 -18.99 4.64 23.33
N GLY A 401 -17.65 4.76 23.34
CA GLY A 401 -16.78 3.95 24.21
C GLY A 401 -16.45 2.57 23.64
N ASP A 402 -16.86 2.31 22.40
CA ASP A 402 -16.53 1.09 21.69
C ASP A 402 -15.02 0.94 21.48
N ILE A 403 -14.55 -0.31 21.50
CA ILE A 403 -13.15 -0.66 21.27
C ILE A 403 -13.07 -1.58 20.06
N GLY A 404 -12.42 -1.12 19.00
CA GLY A 404 -11.97 -1.96 17.90
C GLY A 404 -10.57 -2.51 18.15
N HIS A 405 -10.28 -3.67 17.57
CA HIS A 405 -9.00 -4.37 17.67
C HIS A 405 -8.32 -4.50 16.31
N THR A 406 -7.10 -5.02 16.29
CA THR A 406 -6.39 -5.37 15.06
C THR A 406 -7.15 -6.31 14.13
N SER A 407 -8.02 -7.14 14.70
CA SER A 407 -8.94 -8.03 13.98
C SER A 407 -10.05 -7.30 13.21
N ASP A 408 -10.34 -6.04 13.57
CA ASP A 408 -11.35 -5.20 12.93
C ASP A 408 -10.79 -4.38 11.75
N ILE A 409 -9.49 -4.46 11.48
CA ILE A 409 -8.89 -3.87 10.27
C ILE A 409 -9.31 -4.72 9.06
N PRO A 410 -10.00 -4.15 8.06
CA PRO A 410 -10.62 -4.92 7.00
C PRO A 410 -9.61 -5.41 5.97
N SER A 411 -9.97 -6.48 5.24
CA SER A 411 -9.36 -6.73 3.92
C SER A 411 -9.65 -5.56 2.99
N LEU A 412 -8.65 -5.12 2.24
CA LEU A 412 -8.85 -4.17 1.15
C LEU A 412 -9.14 -4.93 -0.14
N HIS A 413 -9.88 -4.30 -1.04
CA HIS A 413 -10.05 -4.77 -2.42
C HIS A 413 -9.30 -3.90 -3.43
N GLN A 414 -8.60 -2.86 -2.96
CA GLN A 414 -7.74 -1.99 -3.76
C GLN A 414 -6.64 -1.34 -2.90
N PRO A 415 -5.59 -0.74 -3.49
CA PRO A 415 -4.51 -0.09 -2.77
C PRO A 415 -5.00 1.15 -2.04
N LEU A 416 -4.45 1.41 -0.85
CA LEU A 416 -4.86 2.53 -0.01
C LEU A 416 -3.67 3.37 0.47
N ALA A 417 -3.81 4.69 0.41
CA ALA A 417 -2.99 5.63 1.17
C ALA A 417 -3.70 6.03 2.47
N LEU A 418 -2.99 6.07 3.59
CA LEU A 418 -3.57 6.24 4.92
C LEU A 418 -2.90 7.39 5.68
N GLN A 419 -3.69 8.35 6.16
CA GLN A 419 -3.31 9.18 7.29
C GLN A 419 -4.11 8.71 8.51
N LEU A 420 -3.43 8.11 9.48
CA LEU A 420 -4.03 7.68 10.74
C LEU A 420 -3.54 8.54 11.90
N ILE A 421 -4.40 9.45 12.35
CA ILE A 421 -4.24 10.18 13.61
C ILE A 421 -4.63 9.21 14.72
N HIS A 422 -3.61 8.54 15.26
CA HIS A 422 -3.74 7.52 16.31
C HIS A 422 -2.38 7.32 17.00
N SER A 423 -2.42 7.17 18.32
CA SER A 423 -1.22 6.95 19.15
C SER A 423 -0.68 5.54 18.99
N PHE A 424 0.64 5.39 18.83
CA PHE A 424 1.30 4.07 18.72
C PHE A 424 0.90 3.24 17.50
N SER A 425 0.22 3.82 16.51
CA SER A 425 -0.25 3.08 15.33
C SER A 425 0.87 2.36 14.58
N LEU A 426 2.04 3.00 14.48
CA LEU A 426 3.27 2.48 13.87
C LEU A 426 4.35 2.19 14.92
N GLN A 427 3.95 1.76 16.13
CA GLN A 427 4.91 1.39 17.19
C GLN A 427 5.78 0.19 16.78
N SER A 428 5.19 -0.78 16.08
CA SER A 428 5.87 -1.96 15.52
C SER A 428 5.22 -2.35 14.20
N PRO A 429 5.62 -1.70 13.08
CA PRO A 429 4.92 -1.81 11.80
C PRO A 429 5.11 -3.15 11.08
N ALA A 430 5.96 -4.04 11.60
CA ALA A 430 6.10 -5.44 11.15
C ALA A 430 5.38 -6.45 12.06
N SER A 431 4.81 -6.01 13.19
CA SER A 431 4.14 -6.93 14.12
C SER A 431 2.64 -7.02 13.79
N PRO A 432 2.12 -8.19 13.37
CA PRO A 432 0.71 -8.35 12.96
C PRO A 432 -0.30 -8.02 14.08
N TRP A 433 0.19 -7.88 15.31
CA TRP A 433 -0.56 -7.47 16.49
C TRP A 433 -0.83 -5.99 16.61
N THR A 434 -0.32 -5.18 15.67
CA THR A 434 -0.53 -3.73 15.67
C THR A 434 -1.47 -3.28 14.57
N ILE A 435 -2.25 -2.24 14.85
CA ILE A 435 -3.16 -1.59 13.91
C ILE A 435 -2.40 -1.19 12.65
N GLY A 436 -1.21 -0.58 12.80
CA GLY A 436 -0.43 -0.13 11.66
C GLY A 436 0.10 -1.26 10.79
N ALA A 437 0.64 -2.32 11.39
CA ALA A 437 1.09 -3.48 10.61
C ALA A 437 -0.05 -4.12 9.85
N ARG A 438 -1.23 -4.29 10.48
CA ARG A 438 -2.39 -4.86 9.78
C ARG A 438 -2.79 -4.03 8.56
N TRP A 439 -2.84 -2.70 8.67
CA TRP A 439 -3.10 -1.85 7.51
C TRP A 439 -2.08 -2.05 6.39
N LEU A 440 -0.79 -2.16 6.74
CA LEU A 440 0.28 -2.40 5.78
C LEU A 440 0.16 -3.79 5.11
N ASP A 441 -0.08 -4.83 5.91
CA ASP A 441 -0.29 -6.20 5.42
C ASP A 441 -1.48 -6.26 4.47
N ARG A 442 -2.51 -5.43 4.68
CA ARG A 442 -3.71 -5.40 3.82
C ARG A 442 -3.59 -4.54 2.56
N GLY A 443 -2.41 -4.01 2.26
CA GLY A 443 -2.17 -3.28 1.00
C GLY A 443 -2.10 -1.76 1.13
N VAL A 444 -1.97 -1.20 2.34
CA VAL A 444 -1.60 0.21 2.50
C VAL A 444 -0.17 0.43 2.03
N TYR A 445 0.02 1.31 1.04
CA TYR A 445 1.33 1.56 0.43
C TYR A 445 1.93 2.94 0.76
N ALA A 446 1.14 3.84 1.34
CA ALA A 446 1.60 5.11 1.89
C ALA A 446 0.90 5.36 3.22
N TYR A 447 1.67 5.62 4.29
CA TYR A 447 1.13 5.70 5.65
C TYR A 447 1.78 6.87 6.42
N VAL A 448 0.96 7.78 6.94
CA VAL A 448 1.34 8.70 8.03
C VAL A 448 0.69 8.30 9.37
N GLY A 449 1.51 7.98 10.37
CA GLY A 449 1.07 7.52 11.69
C GLY A 449 2.05 7.91 12.79
N SER A 450 2.02 7.24 13.95
CA SER A 450 2.94 7.53 15.05
C SER A 450 3.59 6.28 15.66
N CYS A 451 4.87 6.35 15.98
CA CYS A 451 5.57 5.25 16.65
C CYS A 451 5.39 5.23 18.17
N ASN A 452 4.79 6.28 18.73
CA ASN A 452 4.62 6.52 20.16
C ASN A 452 3.54 7.61 20.35
N GLU A 453 3.07 7.86 21.58
CA GLU A 453 2.06 8.90 21.90
C GLU A 453 2.50 10.29 21.37
N PRO A 454 1.90 10.86 20.32
CA PRO A 454 2.52 12.00 19.62
C PRO A 454 2.02 13.36 20.10
N PHE A 455 1.01 13.44 20.97
CA PHE A 455 0.10 14.59 21.06
C PHE A 455 -0.70 14.80 19.77
N LEU A 456 -1.94 15.26 19.91
CA LEU A 456 -2.81 15.50 18.75
C LEU A 456 -2.20 16.52 17.78
N ALA A 457 -1.62 17.61 18.31
CA ALA A 457 -1.01 18.70 17.53
C ALA A 457 0.21 18.31 16.69
N ALA A 458 0.81 17.13 16.91
CA ALA A 458 1.91 16.65 16.07
C ALA A 458 1.47 16.31 14.65
N PHE A 459 0.20 15.95 14.46
CA PHE A 459 -0.37 15.74 13.13
C PHE A 459 -0.83 17.07 12.54
N LYS A 460 -0.83 17.17 11.21
CA LYS A 460 -1.66 18.16 10.54
C LYS A 460 -3.09 17.66 10.48
N SER A 461 -4.06 18.57 10.62
CA SER A 461 -5.45 18.19 10.51
C SER A 461 -5.82 17.79 9.07
N PRO A 462 -6.85 16.95 8.88
CA PRO A 462 -7.28 16.54 7.54
C PRO A 462 -7.51 17.72 6.58
N LEU A 463 -8.12 18.81 7.06
CA LEU A 463 -8.33 20.02 6.24
C LEU A 463 -7.00 20.64 5.79
N GLN A 464 -6.02 20.75 6.68
CA GLN A 464 -4.70 21.30 6.33
C GLN A 464 -4.01 20.44 5.27
N VAL A 465 -4.05 19.11 5.44
CA VAL A 465 -3.45 18.17 4.49
C VAL A 465 -4.11 18.26 3.13
N VAL A 466 -5.45 18.26 3.07
CA VAL A 466 -6.23 18.44 1.82
C VAL A 466 -5.87 19.74 1.12
N LYS A 467 -5.75 20.86 1.83
CA LYS A 467 -5.36 22.15 1.22
C LYS A 467 -3.97 22.10 0.58
N TRP A 468 -3.02 21.40 1.19
CA TRP A 468 -1.68 21.22 0.63
C TRP A 468 -1.69 20.33 -0.62
N ILE A 469 -2.35 19.18 -0.52
CA ILE A 469 -2.48 18.19 -1.61
C ILE A 469 -3.20 18.79 -2.82
N ALA A 470 -4.30 19.50 -2.59
CA ALA A 470 -5.03 20.18 -3.64
C ALA A 470 -4.16 21.21 -4.39
N ASN A 471 -3.01 21.60 -3.83
CA ASN A 471 -2.04 22.49 -4.47
C ASN A 471 -0.72 21.76 -4.78
N TYR A 472 -0.81 20.49 -5.17
CA TYR A 472 0.31 19.64 -5.62
C TYR A 472 1.33 19.26 -4.56
N ALA A 473 1.17 19.56 -3.27
CA ALA A 473 2.12 19.05 -2.29
C ALA A 473 2.02 17.51 -2.19
N PRO A 474 3.14 16.76 -2.21
CA PRO A 474 3.12 15.31 -2.03
C PRO A 474 2.48 14.90 -0.70
N PHE A 475 1.83 13.74 -0.66
CA PHE A 475 1.04 13.28 0.48
C PHE A 475 1.83 13.26 1.81
N LEU A 476 2.96 12.55 1.86
CA LEU A 476 3.77 12.45 3.08
C LEU A 476 4.33 13.82 3.51
N VAL A 477 4.64 14.67 2.53
CA VAL A 477 5.09 16.05 2.75
C VAL A 477 3.94 16.90 3.33
N ALA A 478 2.76 16.82 2.73
CA ALA A 478 1.58 17.57 3.11
C ALA A 478 1.15 17.25 4.56
N SER A 479 1.38 16.03 5.04
CA SER A 479 0.96 15.54 6.36
C SER A 479 1.91 15.85 7.53
N ARG A 480 3.09 16.43 7.28
CA ARG A 480 4.10 16.77 8.31
C ARG A 480 4.03 18.23 8.76
N GLN A 481 4.32 18.49 10.04
CA GLN A 481 4.53 19.83 10.57
C GLN A 481 5.94 20.35 10.22
N TYR A 482 6.01 21.59 9.72
CA TYR A 482 7.28 22.25 9.32
C TYR A 482 7.54 23.56 10.03
N GLN A 483 6.57 24.05 10.81
CA GLN A 483 6.67 25.29 11.56
C GLN A 483 6.18 25.07 12.99
N GLY A 484 6.61 25.95 13.90
CA GLY A 484 6.23 25.91 15.31
C GLY A 484 6.85 24.75 16.10
N PRO A 485 6.42 24.55 17.36
CA PRO A 485 7.04 23.58 18.26
C PRO A 485 7.03 22.13 17.75
N MET A 486 6.00 21.76 16.98
CA MET A 486 5.83 20.41 16.41
C MET A 486 6.68 20.14 15.16
N SER A 487 7.48 21.12 14.70
CA SER A 487 8.46 20.93 13.62
C SER A 487 9.78 20.30 14.07
N LYS A 488 10.03 20.28 15.38
CA LYS A 488 11.19 19.65 16.03
C LYS A 488 11.19 18.12 15.86
N PRO A 489 12.32 17.42 16.10
CA PRO A 489 12.37 15.96 16.04
C PRO A 489 11.25 15.32 16.85
N TRP A 490 10.40 14.50 16.22
CA TRP A 490 9.22 13.95 16.90
C TRP A 490 8.73 12.59 16.40
N ARG A 491 7.55 12.17 16.86
CA ARG A 491 7.06 10.77 16.86
C ARG A 491 6.23 10.37 15.64
N VAL A 492 6.00 11.27 14.70
CA VAL A 492 5.25 10.98 13.47
C VAL A 492 6.14 10.15 12.54
N VAL A 493 5.62 9.07 11.98
CA VAL A 493 6.31 8.18 11.03
C VAL A 493 5.69 8.34 9.65
N THR A 494 6.52 8.23 8.61
CA THR A 494 6.12 8.33 7.20
C THR A 494 6.65 7.11 6.43
N ILE A 495 5.73 6.29 5.92
CA ILE A 495 6.00 5.08 5.13
C ILE A 495 5.50 5.31 3.70
N GLY A 496 6.24 4.82 2.71
CA GLY A 496 5.99 5.01 1.29
C GLY A 496 6.89 6.06 0.64
N ASP A 497 6.52 6.45 -0.59
CA ASP A 497 7.24 7.43 -1.39
C ASP A 497 6.89 8.88 -0.99
N PRO A 498 7.87 9.71 -0.57
CA PRO A 498 7.66 11.12 -0.22
C PRO A 498 7.28 12.01 -1.40
N LEU A 499 7.37 11.53 -2.64
CA LEU A 499 6.97 12.22 -3.86
C LEU A 499 5.59 11.79 -4.40
N MET A 500 4.89 10.90 -3.70
CA MET A 500 3.54 10.47 -4.07
C MET A 500 2.56 11.64 -4.07
N LEU A 501 1.89 11.87 -5.20
CA LEU A 501 0.89 12.91 -5.36
C LEU A 501 -0.53 12.33 -5.24
N ILE A 502 -1.43 13.15 -4.71
CA ILE A 502 -2.88 12.95 -4.83
C ILE A 502 -3.37 14.13 -5.68
N GLU A 503 -3.38 13.94 -6.99
CA GLU A 503 -3.77 14.98 -7.94
C GLU A 503 -5.29 15.14 -7.96
N ARG A 504 -5.77 16.35 -8.28
CA ARG A 504 -7.22 16.59 -8.40
C ARG A 504 -7.77 15.81 -9.60
N PRO A 505 -8.86 15.04 -9.43
CA PRO A 505 -9.49 14.35 -10.55
C PRO A 505 -9.85 15.32 -11.68
N GLY A 506 -9.60 14.90 -12.92
CA GLY A 506 -9.90 15.68 -14.12
C GLY A 506 -8.96 16.87 -14.41
N VAL A 507 -8.06 17.24 -13.49
CA VAL A 507 -7.11 18.34 -13.71
C VAL A 507 -5.77 17.78 -14.17
N ASN A 508 -5.51 17.85 -15.47
CA ASN A 508 -4.26 17.38 -16.11
C ASN A 508 -3.93 15.90 -15.79
N PRO A 509 -4.84 14.95 -16.06
CA PRO A 509 -4.57 13.55 -15.81
C PRO A 509 -3.32 13.10 -16.57
N VAL A 510 -2.51 12.23 -15.96
CA VAL A 510 -1.43 11.53 -16.69
C VAL A 510 -2.11 10.72 -17.79
N LYS A 511 -1.93 11.12 -19.05
CA LYS A 511 -2.55 10.40 -20.17
C LYS A 511 -1.92 9.02 -20.25
N ARG A 512 -2.76 7.99 -20.13
CA ARG A 512 -2.37 6.63 -20.47
C ARG A 512 -2.41 6.44 -21.98
N VAL A 513 -1.36 5.89 -22.55
CA VAL A 513 -1.26 5.58 -23.96
C VAL A 513 -1.68 4.12 -24.16
N VAL A 514 -2.69 3.90 -24.99
CA VAL A 514 -3.25 2.56 -25.29
C VAL A 514 -2.41 1.83 -26.37
N GLN A 515 -1.26 2.38 -26.75
CA GLN A 515 -0.42 1.74 -27.75
C GLN A 515 0.17 0.47 -27.14
N GLY A 516 -0.47 -0.67 -27.43
CA GLY A 516 0.02 -1.97 -27.03
C GLY A 516 1.40 -2.19 -27.62
N ARG A 517 2.38 -2.56 -26.78
CA ARG A 517 3.62 -3.12 -27.31
C ARG A 517 3.29 -4.47 -27.94
N PRO A 518 3.89 -4.82 -29.09
CA PRO A 518 3.76 -6.17 -29.63
C PRO A 518 4.14 -7.21 -28.56
N LEU A 519 3.38 -8.29 -28.48
CA LEU A 519 3.73 -9.44 -27.64
C LEU A 519 5.07 -10.00 -28.13
N GLN A 520 5.99 -10.20 -27.19
CA GLN A 520 7.26 -10.86 -27.45
C GLN A 520 7.06 -12.38 -27.41
N GLU A 521 8.05 -13.11 -27.91
CA GLU A 521 8.03 -14.57 -27.88
C GLU A 521 7.84 -15.10 -26.45
N GLY A 522 6.90 -16.03 -26.28
CA GLY A 522 6.53 -16.62 -25.00
C GLY A 522 5.61 -15.77 -24.12
N GLU A 523 5.39 -14.49 -24.43
CA GLU A 523 4.42 -13.66 -23.70
C GLU A 523 2.98 -14.02 -24.07
N SER A 524 2.08 -13.89 -23.10
CA SER A 524 0.66 -14.15 -23.31
C SER A 524 -0.22 -12.98 -22.88
N ASP A 525 -1.31 -12.77 -23.61
CA ASP A 525 -2.35 -11.80 -23.28
C ASP A 525 -3.43 -12.53 -22.47
N LEU A 526 -3.55 -12.15 -21.20
CA LEU A 526 -4.42 -12.79 -20.23
C LEU A 526 -5.86 -12.91 -20.73
N ARG A 527 -6.35 -11.86 -21.40
CA ARG A 527 -7.71 -11.84 -21.94
C ARG A 527 -7.91 -12.91 -23.01
N ARG A 528 -6.91 -13.08 -23.89
CA ARG A 528 -6.97 -14.07 -24.97
C ARG A 528 -6.88 -15.49 -24.42
N ASP A 529 -6.10 -15.71 -23.37
CA ASP A 529 -5.96 -17.01 -22.74
C ASP A 529 -7.25 -17.44 -22.02
N VAL A 530 -7.86 -16.55 -21.23
CA VAL A 530 -9.17 -16.81 -20.61
C VAL A 530 -10.25 -17.12 -21.64
N LEU A 531 -10.31 -16.36 -22.75
CA LEU A 531 -11.26 -16.63 -23.82
C LEU A 531 -11.03 -17.99 -24.50
N ARG A 532 -9.78 -18.43 -24.61
CA ARG A 532 -9.45 -19.76 -25.13
C ARG A 532 -9.89 -20.85 -24.17
N GLN A 533 -9.63 -20.70 -22.87
CA GLN A 533 -10.03 -21.65 -21.83
C GLN A 533 -11.56 -21.76 -21.71
N LEU A 534 -12.29 -20.64 -21.70
CA LEU A 534 -13.76 -20.63 -21.60
C LEU A 534 -14.48 -21.25 -22.81
N ARG A 535 -13.80 -21.35 -23.97
CA ARG A 535 -14.30 -22.05 -25.16
C ARG A 535 -14.03 -23.55 -25.13
N SER A 536 -13.16 -24.00 -24.23
CA SER A 536 -12.95 -25.43 -24.02
C SER A 536 -14.12 -26.00 -23.20
N ASP A 537 -14.52 -27.24 -23.48
CA ASP A 537 -15.59 -27.91 -22.73
C ASP A 537 -15.14 -28.38 -21.32
N GLN A 538 -13.96 -27.97 -20.85
CA GLN A 538 -13.31 -28.53 -19.65
C GLN A 538 -13.75 -27.89 -18.31
N GLY A 539 -14.73 -26.99 -18.31
CA GLY A 539 -15.14 -26.27 -17.09
C GLY A 539 -14.14 -25.16 -16.71
N ALA A 540 -14.51 -24.34 -15.72
CA ALA A 540 -13.62 -23.29 -15.21
C ALA A 540 -12.84 -23.82 -14.01
N ASP A 541 -11.52 -23.81 -14.09
CA ASP A 541 -10.63 -24.12 -12.97
C ASP A 541 -10.33 -22.86 -12.12
N ALA A 542 -9.54 -23.04 -11.06
CA ALA A 542 -9.13 -21.96 -10.17
C ALA A 542 -8.34 -20.82 -10.86
N GLU A 543 -7.62 -21.10 -11.95
CA GLU A 543 -6.88 -20.08 -12.71
C GLU A 543 -7.85 -19.21 -13.50
N VAL A 544 -8.84 -19.80 -14.16
CA VAL A 544 -9.90 -19.06 -14.88
C VAL A 544 -10.60 -18.07 -13.95
N TYR A 545 -10.93 -18.46 -12.71
CA TYR A 545 -11.55 -17.55 -11.74
C TYR A 545 -10.62 -16.39 -11.37
N ARG A 546 -9.35 -16.67 -11.06
CA ARG A 546 -8.36 -15.63 -10.74
C ARG A 546 -8.19 -14.64 -11.89
N ASP A 547 -8.12 -15.14 -13.11
CA ASP A 547 -7.88 -14.34 -14.31
C ASP A 547 -9.09 -13.47 -14.65
N LEU A 548 -10.31 -14.00 -14.50
CA LEU A 548 -11.53 -13.21 -14.64
C LEU A 548 -11.59 -12.08 -13.63
N ILE A 549 -11.20 -12.34 -12.37
CA ILE A 549 -11.15 -11.31 -11.33
C ILE A 549 -10.10 -10.24 -11.69
N LEU A 550 -8.90 -10.63 -12.16
CA LEU A 550 -7.87 -9.68 -12.63
C LEU A 550 -8.35 -8.84 -13.81
N LEU A 551 -9.13 -9.42 -14.72
CA LEU A 551 -9.72 -8.73 -15.87
C LEU A 551 -10.96 -7.89 -15.51
N ASN A 552 -11.30 -7.78 -14.22
CA ASN A 552 -12.52 -7.14 -13.71
C ASN A 552 -13.81 -7.71 -14.34
N GLN A 553 -13.81 -8.99 -14.73
CA GLN A 553 -14.95 -9.72 -15.28
C GLN A 553 -15.75 -10.42 -14.17
N ASP A 554 -16.01 -9.69 -13.09
CA ASP A 554 -16.65 -10.18 -11.87
C ASP A 554 -17.99 -10.90 -12.15
N ASP A 555 -18.86 -10.30 -12.96
CA ASP A 555 -20.20 -10.84 -13.19
C ASP A 555 -20.14 -12.18 -13.96
N LEU A 556 -19.14 -12.34 -14.83
CA LEU A 556 -18.88 -13.60 -15.52
C LEU A 556 -18.33 -14.64 -14.54
N ALA A 557 -17.38 -14.27 -13.68
CA ALA A 557 -16.84 -15.17 -12.64
C ALA A 557 -17.96 -15.66 -11.70
N ILE A 558 -18.85 -14.77 -11.25
CA ILE A 558 -20.00 -15.14 -10.40
C ILE A 558 -20.96 -16.07 -11.15
N SER A 559 -21.27 -15.76 -12.41
CA SER A 559 -22.17 -16.58 -13.22
C SER A 559 -21.60 -18.00 -13.45
N LEU A 560 -20.28 -18.10 -13.65
CA LEU A 560 -19.59 -19.39 -13.75
C LEU A 560 -19.62 -20.14 -12.42
N TRP A 561 -19.35 -19.47 -11.30
CA TRP A 561 -19.46 -20.06 -9.96
C TRP A 561 -20.87 -20.59 -9.70
N GLU A 562 -21.92 -19.81 -9.96
CA GLU A 562 -23.31 -20.26 -9.74
C GLU A 562 -23.70 -21.47 -10.60
N ARG A 563 -23.12 -21.58 -11.80
CA ARG A 563 -23.31 -22.73 -12.70
C ARG A 563 -22.58 -23.98 -12.22
N ASP A 564 -21.32 -23.82 -11.81
CA ASP A 564 -20.37 -24.92 -11.65
C ASP A 564 -20.04 -25.26 -10.19
N ARG A 565 -20.54 -24.51 -9.19
CA ARG A 565 -20.19 -24.71 -7.77
C ARG A 565 -20.41 -26.12 -7.22
N GLU A 566 -21.33 -26.90 -7.80
CA GLU A 566 -21.58 -28.29 -7.40
C GLU A 566 -20.47 -29.25 -7.89
N LEU A 567 -19.65 -28.80 -8.85
CA LEU A 567 -18.51 -29.51 -9.42
C LEU A 567 -17.17 -28.88 -9.00
N ALA A 568 -17.18 -27.70 -8.40
CA ALA A 568 -16.00 -26.97 -7.97
C ALA A 568 -15.29 -27.68 -6.80
N GLY A 569 -13.96 -27.66 -6.82
CA GLY A 569 -13.13 -28.13 -5.72
C GLY A 569 -12.70 -27.02 -4.77
N SER A 570 -11.79 -27.36 -3.86
CA SER A 570 -11.21 -26.43 -2.88
C SER A 570 -10.50 -25.25 -3.55
N ALA A 571 -9.78 -25.47 -4.65
CA ALA A 571 -9.01 -24.44 -5.33
C ALA A 571 -9.91 -23.38 -6.00
N GLU A 572 -10.98 -23.81 -6.67
CA GLU A 572 -11.97 -22.91 -7.29
C GLU A 572 -12.71 -22.09 -6.22
N ALA A 573 -13.10 -22.76 -5.13
CA ALA A 573 -13.78 -22.12 -4.00
C ALA A 573 -12.92 -21.04 -3.33
N GLU A 574 -11.61 -21.29 -3.18
CA GLU A 574 -10.68 -20.30 -2.68
C GLU A 574 -10.48 -19.13 -3.67
N ALA A 575 -10.34 -19.43 -4.96
CA ALA A 575 -10.14 -18.43 -6.00
C ALA A 575 -11.31 -17.41 -6.11
N ILE A 576 -12.56 -17.86 -5.96
CA ILE A 576 -13.74 -16.98 -6.05
C ILE A 576 -14.01 -16.17 -4.76
N LEU A 577 -13.44 -16.59 -3.62
CA LEU A 577 -13.77 -16.06 -2.30
C LEU A 577 -13.59 -14.54 -2.16
N PRO A 578 -12.50 -13.90 -2.68
CA PRO A 578 -12.34 -12.45 -2.63
C PRO A 578 -13.48 -11.70 -3.33
N LEU A 579 -13.96 -12.22 -4.46
CA LEU A 579 -15.04 -11.61 -5.22
C LEU A 579 -16.38 -11.72 -4.48
N LEU A 580 -16.68 -12.88 -3.90
CA LEU A 580 -17.91 -13.08 -3.10
C LEU A 580 -17.92 -12.15 -1.88
N PHE A 581 -16.76 -11.97 -1.24
CA PHE A 581 -16.58 -11.01 -0.14
C PHE A 581 -16.90 -9.60 -0.61
N GLN A 582 -16.28 -9.16 -1.71
CA GLN A 582 -16.45 -7.80 -2.22
C GLN A 582 -17.89 -7.51 -2.64
N ARG A 583 -18.55 -8.46 -3.29
CA ARG A 583 -19.96 -8.36 -3.70
C ARG A 583 -20.93 -8.57 -2.54
N ARG A 584 -20.41 -8.75 -1.32
CA ARG A 584 -21.18 -8.94 -0.07
C ARG A 584 -22.13 -10.13 -0.15
N GLN A 585 -21.81 -11.15 -0.96
CA GLN A 585 -22.60 -12.36 -1.13
C GLN A 585 -22.31 -13.35 0.01
N PHE A 586 -22.76 -13.01 1.22
CA PHE A 586 -22.40 -13.75 2.45
C PHE A 586 -22.73 -15.24 2.37
N ALA A 587 -23.90 -15.62 1.85
CA ALA A 587 -24.30 -17.03 1.74
C ALA A 587 -23.37 -17.82 0.81
N ASN A 588 -23.08 -17.27 -0.38
CA ASN A 588 -22.14 -17.89 -1.32
C ASN A 588 -20.71 -17.93 -0.75
N LEU A 589 -20.29 -16.89 -0.02
CA LEU A 589 -18.99 -16.85 0.64
C LEU A 589 -18.85 -17.97 1.68
N VAL A 590 -19.86 -18.16 2.54
CA VAL A 590 -19.86 -19.25 3.53
C VAL A 590 -19.88 -20.61 2.85
N GLN A 591 -20.64 -20.77 1.77
CA GLN A 591 -20.66 -22.01 0.98
C GLN A 591 -19.27 -22.30 0.41
N ALA A 592 -18.66 -21.34 -0.30
CA ALA A 592 -17.33 -21.49 -0.87
C ALA A 592 -16.28 -21.79 0.22
N TYR A 593 -16.31 -21.05 1.34
CA TYR A 593 -15.36 -21.25 2.44
C TYR A 593 -15.38 -22.68 3.00
N ARG A 594 -16.57 -23.29 3.12
CA ARG A 594 -16.71 -24.68 3.61
C ARG A 594 -16.17 -25.74 2.65
N MET A 595 -15.94 -25.38 1.39
CA MET A 595 -15.36 -26.28 0.39
C MET A 595 -13.83 -26.24 0.39
N ILE A 596 -13.23 -25.31 1.15
CA ILE A 596 -11.78 -25.16 1.20
C ILE A 596 -11.21 -26.13 2.23
N ASP A 597 -10.34 -27.05 1.78
CA ASP A 597 -9.73 -28.08 2.62
C ASP A 597 -8.78 -27.46 3.66
N GLU A 598 -7.92 -26.53 3.22
CA GLU A 598 -6.94 -25.83 4.05
C GLU A 598 -7.03 -24.31 3.86
N PRO A 599 -7.92 -23.62 4.60
CA PRO A 599 -8.15 -22.19 4.38
C PRO A 599 -6.91 -21.35 4.69
N THR A 600 -6.45 -20.58 3.71
CA THR A 600 -5.38 -19.59 3.89
C THR A 600 -5.75 -18.53 4.93
N LEU A 601 -4.74 -17.81 5.43
CA LEU A 601 -4.98 -16.67 6.32
C LEU A 601 -5.87 -15.61 5.67
N ASN A 602 -5.76 -15.40 4.34
CA ASN A 602 -6.62 -14.48 3.61
C ASN A 602 -8.08 -14.98 3.60
N ALA A 603 -8.32 -16.26 3.29
CA ALA A 603 -9.66 -16.85 3.33
C ALA A 603 -10.31 -16.69 4.72
N LYS A 604 -9.56 -16.99 5.79
CA LYS A 604 -10.00 -16.75 7.18
C LYS A 604 -10.33 -15.28 7.41
N ASN A 605 -9.48 -14.34 6.97
CA ASN A 605 -9.75 -12.91 7.10
C ASN A 605 -11.05 -12.49 6.41
N LEU A 606 -11.32 -12.97 5.19
CA LEU A 606 -12.54 -12.65 4.45
C LEU A 606 -13.80 -13.18 5.15
N LEU A 607 -13.74 -14.42 5.67
CA LEU A 607 -14.83 -14.99 6.47
C LEU A 607 -15.10 -14.15 7.73
N TRP A 608 -14.06 -13.84 8.49
CA TRP A 608 -14.19 -13.05 9.72
C TRP A 608 -14.74 -11.66 9.46
N THR A 609 -14.16 -10.91 8.51
CA THR A 609 -14.63 -9.55 8.20
C THR A 609 -16.09 -9.55 7.74
N SER A 610 -16.53 -10.57 6.99
CA SER A 610 -17.93 -10.75 6.61
C SER A 610 -18.85 -11.14 7.77
N SER A 611 -18.36 -11.91 8.74
CA SER A 611 -19.16 -12.45 9.84
C SER A 611 -19.32 -11.49 11.01
N LEU A 612 -18.32 -10.64 11.28
CA LEU A 612 -18.29 -9.73 12.42
C LEU A 612 -19.54 -8.83 12.58
N PRO A 613 -20.11 -8.22 11.52
CA PRO A 613 -21.35 -7.44 11.64
C PRO A 613 -22.59 -8.29 11.96
N ARG A 614 -22.52 -9.62 11.74
CA ARG A 614 -23.64 -10.56 11.77
C ARG A 614 -23.62 -11.50 12.98
N LEU A 615 -22.61 -11.40 13.86
CA LEU A 615 -22.43 -12.36 14.97
C LEU A 615 -23.64 -12.45 15.90
N SER A 616 -24.34 -11.35 16.15
CA SER A 616 -25.57 -11.33 16.97
C SER A 616 -26.72 -12.10 16.33
N GLU A 617 -26.71 -12.25 15.00
CA GLU A 617 -27.73 -12.93 14.20
C GLU A 617 -27.40 -14.41 13.96
N LEU A 618 -26.18 -14.86 14.30
CA LEU A 618 -25.80 -16.26 14.18
C LEU A 618 -26.70 -17.14 15.05
N ASN A 619 -27.45 -18.05 14.43
CA ASN A 619 -28.33 -18.98 15.16
C ASN A 619 -27.97 -20.45 14.89
N SER A 620 -26.87 -20.69 14.17
CA SER A 620 -26.41 -22.00 13.74
C SER A 620 -25.16 -22.40 14.52
N VAL A 621 -25.19 -23.57 15.16
CA VAL A 621 -24.01 -24.16 15.81
C VAL A 621 -22.93 -24.46 14.77
N ILE A 622 -23.32 -24.87 13.56
CA ILE A 622 -22.40 -25.18 12.47
C ILE A 622 -21.64 -23.92 12.02
N ASP A 623 -22.31 -22.77 11.91
CA ASP A 623 -21.64 -21.51 11.54
C ASP A 623 -20.71 -21.01 12.63
N LEU A 624 -21.08 -21.23 13.90
CA LEU A 624 -20.20 -20.94 15.03
C LEU A 624 -18.96 -21.85 15.00
N GLU A 625 -19.12 -23.14 14.76
CA GLU A 625 -18.03 -24.12 14.66
C GLU A 625 -17.07 -23.80 13.52
N MET A 626 -17.61 -23.36 12.38
CA MET A 626 -16.79 -22.88 11.27
C MET A 626 -15.92 -21.69 11.69
N LEU A 627 -16.46 -20.72 12.44
CA LEU A 627 -15.66 -19.59 12.95
C LEU A 627 -14.64 -20.02 14.02
N GLU A 628 -14.97 -21.00 14.86
CA GLU A 628 -14.03 -21.61 15.81
C GLU A 628 -12.89 -22.36 15.10
N GLY A 629 -13.16 -23.06 14.00
CA GLY A 629 -12.12 -23.67 13.16
C GLY A 629 -11.31 -22.64 12.35
N ALA A 630 -11.91 -21.48 12.07
CA ALA A 630 -11.30 -20.40 11.29
C ALA A 630 -10.56 -19.35 12.13
N LEU A 631 -10.23 -19.63 13.41
CA LEU A 631 -9.46 -18.69 14.24
C LEU A 631 -8.17 -18.28 13.51
N ARG A 632 -7.93 -16.96 13.44
CA ARG A 632 -6.82 -16.42 12.66
C ARG A 632 -5.52 -16.50 13.45
N GLU A 633 -4.47 -16.97 12.80
CA GLU A 633 -3.13 -16.93 13.36
C GLU A 633 -2.76 -15.49 13.75
N HIS A 634 -2.07 -15.34 14.89
CA HIS A 634 -1.72 -14.06 15.48
C HIS A 634 -2.91 -13.16 15.82
N LEU A 635 -4.14 -13.71 15.92
CA LEU A 635 -5.33 -13.01 16.40
C LEU A 635 -6.25 -13.95 17.21
N MET A 636 -5.83 -15.19 17.45
CA MET A 636 -6.69 -16.25 18.02
C MET A 636 -7.32 -15.83 19.33
N SER A 637 -6.56 -15.19 20.22
CA SER A 637 -7.11 -14.72 21.49
C SER A 637 -8.22 -13.67 21.31
N ASN A 638 -8.08 -12.78 20.33
CA ASN A 638 -9.06 -11.72 20.07
C ASN A 638 -10.31 -12.30 19.43
N ASP A 639 -10.12 -13.17 18.43
CA ASP A 639 -11.19 -13.87 17.73
C ASP A 639 -12.02 -14.71 18.70
N LEU A 640 -11.37 -15.45 19.59
CA LEU A 640 -12.06 -16.25 20.58
C LEU A 640 -12.79 -15.41 21.61
N ASP A 641 -12.20 -14.31 22.12
CA ASP A 641 -12.90 -13.43 23.07
C ASP A 641 -14.19 -12.83 22.45
N ILE A 642 -14.17 -12.53 21.15
CA ILE A 642 -15.34 -12.12 20.38
C ILE A 642 -16.39 -13.24 20.30
N LEU A 643 -15.98 -14.51 20.10
CA LEU A 643 -16.92 -15.64 19.99
C LEU A 643 -17.49 -16.12 21.33
N ILE A 644 -16.78 -15.94 22.45
CA ILE A 644 -17.19 -16.48 23.76
C ILE A 644 -18.66 -16.18 24.11
N PRO A 645 -19.20 -14.96 23.96
CA PRO A 645 -20.63 -14.69 24.21
C PRO A 645 -21.57 -15.54 23.34
N HIS A 646 -21.17 -15.82 22.10
CA HIS A 646 -21.95 -16.63 21.14
C HIS A 646 -21.82 -18.13 21.43
N ILE A 647 -20.64 -18.60 21.84
CA ILE A 647 -20.41 -19.96 22.34
C ILE A 647 -21.32 -20.24 23.53
N ARG A 648 -21.37 -19.33 24.51
CA ARG A 648 -22.28 -19.46 25.66
C ARG A 648 -23.74 -19.58 25.25
N ARG A 649 -24.17 -18.72 24.32
CA ARG A 649 -25.56 -18.67 23.88
C ARG A 649 -25.98 -19.92 23.11
N LEU A 650 -25.11 -20.44 22.22
CA LEU A 650 -25.45 -21.53 21.30
C LEU A 650 -25.04 -22.92 21.78
N LYS A 651 -23.93 -23.04 22.52
CA LYS A 651 -23.34 -24.31 23.00
C LYS A 651 -23.37 -24.47 24.53
N GLY A 652 -23.76 -23.43 25.27
CA GLY A 652 -23.76 -23.40 26.73
C GLY A 652 -22.43 -22.97 27.35
N ASP A 653 -22.43 -22.62 28.63
CA ASP A 653 -21.25 -22.08 29.33
C ASP A 653 -20.10 -23.11 29.45
N GLN A 654 -20.44 -24.40 29.54
CA GLN A 654 -19.46 -25.49 29.63
C GLN A 654 -18.60 -25.63 28.37
N ALA A 655 -19.08 -25.17 27.21
CA ALA A 655 -18.35 -25.23 25.95
C ALA A 655 -17.21 -24.18 25.85
N VAL A 656 -17.23 -23.15 26.70
CA VAL A 656 -16.20 -22.08 26.65
C VAL A 656 -14.81 -22.60 26.99
N ARG A 657 -14.70 -23.46 28.02
CA ARG A 657 -13.39 -23.99 28.46
C ARG A 657 -12.74 -24.87 27.39
N PRO A 658 -13.43 -25.88 26.80
CA PRO A 658 -12.91 -26.64 25.66
C PRO A 658 -12.47 -25.76 24.50
N ALA A 659 -13.24 -24.74 24.12
CA ALA A 659 -12.88 -23.84 23.02
C ALA A 659 -11.55 -23.08 23.29
N VAL A 660 -11.34 -22.61 24.53
CA VAL A 660 -10.07 -21.96 24.91
C VAL A 660 -8.90 -22.94 24.92
N LEU A 661 -9.11 -24.19 25.32
CA LEU A 661 -8.07 -25.22 25.31
C LEU A 661 -7.69 -25.61 23.87
N ALA A 662 -8.67 -25.81 22.99
CA ALA A 662 -8.41 -26.08 21.57
C ALA A 662 -7.63 -24.93 20.91
N ALA A 663 -8.00 -23.67 21.18
CA ALA A 663 -7.25 -22.52 20.69
C ALA A 663 -5.81 -22.45 21.26
N LEU A 664 -5.59 -22.91 22.50
CA LEU A 664 -4.25 -23.01 23.08
C LEU A 664 -3.37 -24.05 22.39
N GLU A 665 -3.94 -25.17 21.96
CA GLU A 665 -3.23 -26.22 21.22
C GLU A 665 -2.80 -25.73 19.82
N LEU A 666 -3.60 -24.86 19.21
CA LEU A 666 -3.31 -24.27 17.89
C LEU A 666 -2.39 -23.04 17.96
N ALA A 667 -2.19 -22.44 19.14
CA ALA A 667 -1.47 -21.18 19.27
C ALA A 667 0.04 -21.34 19.05
N THR A 668 0.52 -20.81 17.93
CA THR A 668 1.93 -20.86 17.51
C THR A 668 2.81 -19.80 18.17
N THR A 669 2.24 -18.80 18.84
CA THR A 669 3.01 -17.68 19.43
C THR A 669 2.87 -17.57 20.95
N ASP A 670 3.96 -17.21 21.63
CA ASP A 670 3.99 -16.97 23.07
C ASP A 670 2.97 -15.93 23.53
N LEU A 671 2.75 -14.89 22.71
CA LEU A 671 1.80 -13.83 23.02
C LEU A 671 0.36 -14.34 22.99
N ASP A 672 -0.02 -15.11 21.97
CA ASP A 672 -1.33 -15.75 21.90
C ASP A 672 -1.53 -16.72 23.06
N GLN A 673 -0.55 -17.60 23.31
CA GLN A 673 -0.61 -18.55 24.41
C GLN A 673 -0.81 -17.84 25.76
N LYS A 674 -0.06 -16.75 26.01
CA LYS A 674 -0.22 -15.94 27.23
C LYS A 674 -1.62 -15.33 27.34
N ARG A 675 -2.16 -14.78 26.24
CA ARG A 675 -3.48 -14.16 26.23
C ARG A 675 -4.60 -15.18 26.40
N LEU A 676 -4.51 -16.33 25.75
CA LEU A 676 -5.46 -17.43 25.88
C LEU A 676 -5.43 -18.02 27.30
N ARG A 677 -4.25 -18.20 27.92
CA ARG A 677 -4.12 -18.58 29.34
C ARG A 677 -4.78 -17.55 30.27
N ASN A 678 -4.64 -16.26 29.98
CA ASN A 678 -5.33 -15.20 30.73
C ASN A 678 -6.85 -15.25 30.54
N LEU A 679 -7.34 -15.56 29.35
CA LEU A 679 -8.77 -15.79 29.10
C LEU A 679 -9.26 -16.97 29.94
N LEU A 680 -8.54 -18.09 29.94
CA LEU A 680 -8.86 -19.27 30.74
C LEU A 680 -8.93 -18.96 32.26
N ALA A 681 -7.96 -18.18 32.76
CA ALA A 681 -7.89 -17.78 34.17
C ALA A 681 -9.05 -16.86 34.58
N LYS A 682 -9.36 -15.83 33.77
CA LYS A 682 -10.48 -14.89 34.02
C LYS A 682 -11.84 -15.58 34.08
N LYS A 683 -12.01 -16.73 33.44
CA LYS A 683 -13.27 -17.48 33.45
C LYS A 683 -13.36 -18.47 34.60
N SER A 684 -12.24 -19.00 35.07
CA SER A 684 -12.20 -19.86 36.26
C SER A 684 -12.56 -19.11 37.56
N SER A 685 -12.38 -17.77 37.59
CA SER A 685 -12.68 -16.93 38.76
C SER A 685 -14.13 -16.41 38.84
N LYS A 686 -14.98 -16.65 37.83
CA LYS A 686 -16.40 -16.24 37.85
C LYS A 686 -17.36 -17.37 38.25
N ASN A 687 -16.87 -18.60 38.38
CA ASN A 687 -17.61 -19.78 38.84
C ASN A 687 -17.25 -20.19 40.29
N ARG A 688 -16.56 -19.32 41.02
CA ARG A 688 -16.46 -19.29 42.49
C ARG A 688 -17.13 -18.02 42.96
#